data_AF-A0A0F9JR45-F1
#
_entry.id   AF-A0A0F9JR45-F1
#
_cell.length_a   1.000
_cell.length_b   1.000
_cell.length_c   1.000
_cell.angle_alpha   90.00
_cell.angle_beta   90.00
_cell.angle_gamma   90.00
#
_symmetry.space_group_name_H-M   'P 1'
#
loop_
_entity.id
_entity.type
_entity.pdbx_description
1 polymer ?
#
loop_
_entity_poly.entity_id
_entity_poly.type
_entity_poly.pdbx_seq_one_letter_code
_entity_poly.pdbx_strand_id
1 'polypeptide(L)'
;SFQQLKYAADLARSWYFDVTRDYLTQSQLDSENLTNLMFQDLSGSAEAIHNQILNIVRKNFRESITERRGEDPGDLTKMREISRVTQFGYDMSHFRNPVAQEIDSAIKRAERAPAGRMTEIHATLKSLSKGIDIKKLFQRNEKGEMIHALVSPYSAIYHSKVNYASRKLADAIQEVSRLTPAQSAPILARAYRSYYKQRIRVEIPIDVRFFLDDKHKAGKYKSKKEYVAFLENQFGKERTAEYIEKAEVLADRFEKERDIARLRIQGEALRGEVELHGDKPADYIERRLKEWDLANSPQQYLKEFSARKLSIYESREGWRYVLRIPRVKRQDGSLTTHYDKNFELLTSSERKLLDYIIDTMTEMKNYLPSYVRDYLPPNFVPFIQKKLLEEFQEGGLFSAAKQMKASMFRAMTGEETLELTETPASGRELEPEIDPPVHYTKGRDFENSIDLVRLVNQFSSMALNYKVKSEIEDRVRLGQAIIEDASRIVEKGRNPLYDRASKLLTSKEGLPNLKSGVRYGIEAGIKGEKRLAKEGESGNPIYSLNLSENRDKKRKARAIRRKRDKLELDLEEGRIIQKEYSDKMAILEEEYHELGGKNLVYGAFFEGILAYAQLKGMAFNVTAGLTNLSWGILSNFIHAASNQDFNDKQLFQAMSMVMKGRLKTRSAEDTKLAQLVMRYNVLFEVTEIGYGKKNERQRLKMLSYIKNPYEIQRRTEFIIQGMSMVAQMLNTTVTDLQRVERTLYDAYLENGKWNEAEFGSEENAGWDSLHLDGNTENNFTRFRDKVIQVNKQLHGNYDPASPILAKKYLLGRALLMFRSWVAEGIAWRFQQERWDDQMRRNVKGRYITAWDIAREHGLFSIPKALFNVQFGKDIEFEGESLSALDLANFKSLLRELQILLALVVAGILVKLALADEDDDDEWTTWGGRMLLTQIYRVEQDLMFYMGGDGLGQVLTSPIPAYSAVRSAYSALSAGHEYLVNPEYSGTDAVDKFARNVPYINQVYRLYNQATTEVDDESKIFGREILN
;
A
#
# COMPACT_ATOMS: atom_id res chain seq x y z
N SER A 1 8.42 -24.52 -9.96
CA SER A 1 8.36 -23.13 -9.45
C SER A 1 7.55 -23.10 -8.14
N PHE A 2 7.58 -22.01 -7.35
CA PHE A 2 6.72 -21.86 -6.17
C PHE A 2 5.23 -21.92 -6.51
N GLN A 3 4.83 -21.39 -7.68
CA GLN A 3 3.48 -21.47 -8.21
C GLN A 3 2.96 -22.93 -8.32
N GLN A 4 3.77 -23.82 -8.90
CA GLN A 4 3.42 -25.24 -9.02
C GLN A 4 3.31 -25.91 -7.65
N LEU A 5 4.22 -25.58 -6.72
CA LEU A 5 4.18 -26.10 -5.35
C LEU A 5 2.94 -25.61 -4.59
N LYS A 6 2.56 -24.34 -4.76
CA LYS A 6 1.33 -23.78 -4.18
C LYS A 6 0.11 -24.50 -4.73
N TYR A 7 -0.02 -24.59 -6.05
CA TYR A 7 -1.16 -25.25 -6.69
C TYR A 7 -1.31 -26.71 -6.22
N ALA A 8 -0.21 -27.46 -6.15
CA ALA A 8 -0.22 -28.83 -5.63
C ALA A 8 -0.59 -28.88 -4.14
N ALA A 9 -0.12 -27.93 -3.33
CA ALA A 9 -0.43 -27.86 -1.90
C ALA A 9 -1.91 -27.53 -1.65
N ASP A 10 -2.48 -26.61 -2.42
CA ASP A 10 -3.89 -26.22 -2.35
C ASP A 10 -4.80 -27.33 -2.86
N LEU A 11 -4.42 -28.00 -3.95
CA LEU A 11 -5.11 -29.19 -4.44
C LEU A 11 -5.15 -30.27 -3.34
N ALA A 12 -4.01 -30.58 -2.72
CA ALA A 12 -3.98 -31.53 -1.60
C ALA A 12 -4.89 -31.10 -0.44
N ARG A 13 -4.86 -29.81 -0.05
CA ARG A 13 -5.75 -29.28 1.00
C ARG A 13 -7.24 -29.39 0.66
N SER A 14 -7.62 -29.27 -0.61
CA SER A 14 -9.03 -29.39 -1.03
C SER A 14 -9.63 -30.78 -0.76
N TRP A 15 -8.78 -31.79 -0.58
CA TRP A 15 -9.17 -33.17 -0.25
C TRP A 15 -9.16 -33.47 1.25
N TYR A 16 -8.94 -32.47 2.11
CA TYR A 16 -8.96 -32.67 3.56
C TYR A 16 -10.38 -32.95 4.04
N PHE A 17 -10.53 -33.83 5.02
CA PHE A 17 -11.85 -34.22 5.54
C PHE A 17 -12.65 -33.01 6.03
N ASP A 18 -12.01 -32.03 6.67
CA ASP A 18 -12.67 -30.80 7.13
C ASP A 18 -13.28 -29.96 6.00
N VAL A 19 -12.76 -30.11 4.77
CA VAL A 19 -13.28 -29.46 3.56
C VAL A 19 -14.30 -30.36 2.88
N THR A 20 -14.00 -31.66 2.77
CA THR A 20 -14.85 -32.60 2.03
C THR A 20 -16.07 -33.06 2.83
N ARG A 21 -16.09 -32.90 4.16
CA ARG A 21 -17.23 -33.26 5.03
C ARG A 21 -18.49 -32.47 4.69
N ASP A 22 -18.34 -31.26 4.14
CA ASP A 22 -19.47 -30.41 3.76
C ASP A 22 -20.25 -31.00 2.57
N TYR A 23 -19.66 -31.98 1.85
CA TYR A 23 -20.31 -32.76 0.82
C TYR A 23 -21.01 -34.02 1.34
N LEU A 24 -20.91 -34.30 2.65
CA LEU A 24 -21.57 -35.43 3.30
C LEU A 24 -22.86 -34.98 3.98
N THR A 25 -23.90 -35.80 3.89
CA THR A 25 -25.12 -35.61 4.67
C THR A 25 -24.86 -35.96 6.15
N GLN A 26 -25.66 -35.41 7.06
CA GLN A 26 -25.55 -35.69 8.50
C GLN A 26 -25.59 -37.20 8.80
N SER A 27 -26.43 -37.97 8.10
CA SER A 27 -26.51 -39.43 8.21
C SER A 27 -25.22 -40.16 7.76
N GLN A 28 -24.48 -39.61 6.79
CA GLN A 28 -23.20 -40.16 6.34
C GLN A 28 -22.06 -39.82 7.31
N LEU A 29 -22.13 -38.68 7.99
CA LEU A 29 -21.17 -38.28 9.02
C LEU A 29 -21.32 -39.12 10.30
N ASP A 30 -22.56 -39.45 10.67
CA ASP A 30 -22.89 -40.16 11.91
C ASP A 30 -22.76 -41.70 11.80
N SER A 31 -22.42 -42.23 10.62
CA SER A 31 -22.24 -43.67 10.38
C SER A 31 -20.82 -44.00 9.90
N GLU A 32 -20.32 -45.20 10.24
CA GLU A 32 -19.11 -45.80 9.65
C GLU A 32 -19.34 -46.26 8.20
N ASN A 33 -20.06 -45.45 7.42
CA ASN A 33 -20.34 -45.74 6.03
C ASN A 33 -19.05 -45.62 5.20
N LEU A 34 -18.91 -46.50 4.19
CA LEU A 34 -17.78 -46.57 3.27
C LEU A 34 -17.41 -45.20 2.69
N THR A 35 -18.39 -44.35 2.37
CA THR A 35 -18.13 -42.99 1.85
C THR A 35 -17.40 -42.10 2.86
N ASN A 36 -17.80 -42.13 4.14
CA ASN A 36 -17.15 -41.36 5.20
C ASN A 36 -15.71 -41.86 5.41
N LEU A 37 -15.52 -43.17 5.49
CA LEU A 37 -14.20 -43.80 5.60
C LEU A 37 -13.30 -43.49 4.40
N MET A 38 -13.84 -43.47 3.17
CA MET A 38 -13.10 -43.08 1.96
C MET A 38 -12.66 -41.62 2.01
N PHE A 39 -13.50 -40.67 2.44
CA PHE A 39 -13.09 -39.27 2.58
C PHE A 39 -12.05 -39.08 3.68
N GLN A 40 -12.12 -39.86 4.77
CA GLN A 40 -11.11 -39.85 5.82
C GLN A 40 -9.76 -40.43 5.32
N ASP A 41 -9.78 -41.52 4.56
CA ASP A 41 -8.57 -42.13 3.97
C ASP A 41 -7.93 -41.23 2.88
N LEU A 42 -8.76 -40.65 2.01
CA LEU A 42 -8.33 -39.62 1.04
C LEU A 42 -7.71 -38.43 1.75
N SER A 43 -8.28 -37.98 2.87
CA SER A 43 -7.71 -36.92 3.69
C SER A 43 -6.34 -37.31 4.25
N GLY A 44 -6.14 -38.56 4.67
CA GLY A 44 -4.84 -39.06 5.14
C GLY A 44 -3.77 -39.04 4.03
N SER A 45 -4.14 -39.51 2.84
CA SER A 45 -3.28 -39.47 1.65
C SER A 45 -2.95 -38.03 1.22
N ALA A 46 -3.96 -37.15 1.27
CA ALA A 46 -3.81 -35.74 0.96
C ALA A 46 -2.91 -35.01 1.97
N GLU A 47 -3.03 -35.31 3.27
CA GLU A 47 -2.14 -34.78 4.32
C GLU A 47 -0.69 -35.23 4.08
N ALA A 48 -0.46 -36.48 3.66
CA ALA A 48 0.87 -36.98 3.31
C ALA A 48 1.49 -36.23 2.11
N ILE A 49 0.73 -36.03 1.03
CA ILE A 49 1.17 -35.27 -0.15
C ILE A 49 1.47 -33.81 0.23
N HIS A 50 0.57 -33.17 0.98
CA HIS A 50 0.75 -31.80 1.45
C HIS A 50 2.05 -31.65 2.27
N ASN A 51 2.31 -32.59 3.18
CA ASN A 51 3.53 -32.59 4.00
C ASN A 51 4.80 -32.78 3.17
N GLN A 52 4.78 -33.62 2.13
CA GLN A 52 5.91 -33.76 1.20
C GLN A 52 6.19 -32.43 0.47
N ILE A 53 5.14 -31.75 0.00
CA ILE A 53 5.28 -30.45 -0.66
C ILE A 53 5.87 -29.42 0.32
N LEU A 54 5.34 -29.33 1.54
CA LEU A 54 5.87 -28.43 2.56
C LEU A 54 7.33 -28.73 2.92
N ASN A 55 7.77 -30.00 2.88
CA ASN A 55 9.17 -30.34 3.10
C ASN A 55 10.09 -29.81 2.00
N ILE A 56 9.64 -29.84 0.73
CA ILE A 56 10.36 -29.21 -0.39
C ILE A 56 10.45 -27.69 -0.17
N VAL A 57 9.35 -27.06 0.22
CA VAL A 57 9.33 -25.61 0.52
C VAL A 57 10.27 -25.28 1.68
N ARG A 58 10.24 -26.05 2.78
CA ARG A 58 11.13 -25.88 3.93
C ARG A 58 12.59 -25.96 3.51
N LYS A 59 12.95 -26.90 2.64
CA LYS A 59 14.31 -27.01 2.10
C LYS A 59 14.72 -25.74 1.33
N ASN A 60 13.87 -25.27 0.42
CA ASN A 60 14.14 -24.04 -0.36
C ASN A 60 14.27 -22.80 0.55
N PHE A 61 13.42 -22.68 1.56
CA PHE A 61 13.51 -21.59 2.56
C PHE A 61 14.81 -21.69 3.36
N ARG A 62 15.18 -22.89 3.81
CA ARG A 62 16.41 -23.13 4.57
C ARG A 62 17.63 -22.73 3.76
N GLU A 63 17.70 -23.09 2.48
CA GLU A 63 18.79 -22.70 1.57
C GLU A 63 18.87 -21.17 1.41
N SER A 64 17.74 -20.51 1.08
CA SER A 64 17.64 -19.03 0.97
C SER A 64 18.04 -18.30 2.25
N ILE A 65 17.65 -18.84 3.40
CA ILE A 65 17.99 -18.26 4.71
C ILE A 65 19.48 -18.48 5.00
N THR A 66 20.01 -19.68 4.78
CA THR A 66 21.42 -20.01 5.03
C THR A 66 22.35 -19.13 4.19
N GLU A 67 22.03 -18.95 2.91
CA GLU A 67 22.80 -18.09 2.00
C GLU A 67 22.89 -16.64 2.50
N ARG A 68 21.81 -16.11 3.08
CA ARG A 68 21.77 -14.72 3.57
C ARG A 68 22.34 -14.53 4.97
N ARG A 69 22.19 -15.54 5.83
CA ARG A 69 22.65 -15.48 7.23
C ARG A 69 24.08 -15.95 7.41
N GLY A 70 24.59 -16.78 6.49
CA GLY A 70 25.84 -17.50 6.67
C GLY A 70 25.75 -18.66 7.67
N GLU A 71 24.56 -18.90 8.24
CA GLU A 71 24.32 -19.93 9.25
C GLU A 71 23.01 -20.67 8.96
N ASP A 72 23.03 -21.97 9.25
CA ASP A 72 21.87 -22.83 9.10
C ASP A 72 20.79 -22.45 10.13
N PRO A 73 19.56 -22.08 9.72
CA PRO A 73 18.48 -21.77 10.65
C PRO A 73 18.00 -23.00 11.45
N GLY A 74 18.51 -24.19 11.15
CA GLY A 74 18.13 -25.44 11.77
C GLY A 74 16.81 -25.95 11.25
N ASP A 75 16.10 -26.71 12.09
CA ASP A 75 14.82 -27.29 11.76
C ASP A 75 13.71 -26.23 11.77
N LEU A 76 13.20 -25.88 10.59
CA LEU A 76 12.13 -24.89 10.41
C LEU A 76 10.77 -25.33 11.00
N THR A 77 10.64 -26.58 11.45
CA THR A 77 9.47 -27.04 12.22
C THR A 77 9.55 -26.64 13.69
N LYS A 78 10.74 -26.37 14.22
CA LYS A 78 10.94 -25.91 15.61
C LYS A 78 10.77 -24.40 15.67
N MET A 79 9.54 -23.97 15.94
CA MET A 79 9.18 -22.54 15.86
C MET A 79 9.51 -21.81 17.14
N ARG A 80 10.42 -20.83 17.05
CA ARG A 80 10.62 -19.86 18.13
C ARG A 80 9.36 -19.01 18.28
N GLU A 81 8.77 -19.07 19.47
CA GLU A 81 7.56 -18.36 19.85
C GLU A 81 7.72 -16.84 19.89
N ILE A 82 6.59 -16.14 19.90
CA ILE A 82 6.54 -14.70 20.20
C ILE A 82 5.55 -14.41 21.33
N SER A 83 5.92 -13.45 22.18
CA SER A 83 5.02 -12.96 23.23
C SER A 83 3.88 -12.13 22.62
N ARG A 84 2.78 -11.98 23.36
CA ARG A 84 1.67 -11.08 22.97
C ARG A 84 2.15 -9.63 22.81
N VAL A 85 3.10 -9.19 23.64
CA VAL A 85 3.72 -7.86 23.52
C VAL A 85 4.48 -7.74 22.20
N THR A 86 5.27 -8.75 21.84
CA THR A 86 6.01 -8.79 20.57
C THR A 86 5.05 -8.73 19.37
N GLN A 87 3.99 -9.54 19.42
CA GLN A 87 2.98 -9.63 18.36
C GLN A 87 2.24 -8.30 18.15
N PHE A 88 1.79 -7.64 19.22
CA PHE A 88 0.99 -6.42 19.12
C PHE A 88 1.84 -5.18 18.92
N GLY A 89 3.03 -5.13 19.51
CA GLY A 89 3.88 -3.93 19.57
C GLY A 89 4.83 -3.76 18.38
N TYR A 90 5.14 -4.84 17.65
CA TYR A 90 6.20 -4.82 16.63
C TYR A 90 5.73 -5.41 15.30
N ASP A 91 6.44 -5.07 14.22
CA ASP A 91 6.30 -5.74 12.93
C ASP A 91 7.08 -7.07 12.89
N MET A 92 6.85 -7.86 11.83
CA MET A 92 7.39 -9.21 11.69
C MET A 92 8.92 -9.30 11.69
N SER A 93 9.66 -8.21 11.39
CA SER A 93 11.12 -8.22 11.48
C SER A 93 11.64 -8.54 12.90
N HIS A 94 10.84 -8.25 13.93
CA HIS A 94 11.16 -8.54 15.33
C HIS A 94 10.88 -9.99 15.73
N PHE A 95 10.24 -10.78 14.88
CA PHE A 95 9.94 -12.17 15.19
C PHE A 95 11.23 -12.99 15.03
N ARG A 96 11.57 -13.82 16.04
CA ARG A 96 12.78 -14.66 15.97
C ARG A 96 12.63 -15.86 15.03
N ASN A 97 11.46 -16.02 14.41
CA ASN A 97 11.17 -17.12 13.51
C ASN A 97 11.73 -16.82 12.11
N PRO A 98 12.65 -17.64 11.57
CA PRO A 98 13.28 -17.39 10.28
C PRO A 98 12.31 -17.35 9.09
N VAL A 99 11.24 -18.16 9.12
CA VAL A 99 10.21 -18.16 8.07
C VAL A 99 9.40 -16.87 8.10
N ALA A 100 9.07 -16.37 9.30
CA ALA A 100 8.36 -15.10 9.43
C ALA A 100 9.20 -13.90 8.96
N GLN A 101 10.50 -13.88 9.28
CA GLN A 101 11.41 -12.83 8.80
C GLN A 101 11.64 -12.91 7.29
N GLU A 102 11.60 -14.11 6.72
CA GLU A 102 11.67 -14.29 5.27
C GLU A 102 10.41 -13.76 4.56
N ILE A 103 9.22 -14.07 5.11
CA ILE A 103 7.95 -13.50 4.63
C ILE A 103 7.97 -11.98 4.71
N ASP A 104 8.39 -11.42 5.85
CA ASP A 104 8.53 -9.98 6.08
C ASP A 104 9.46 -9.33 5.06
N SER A 105 10.63 -9.92 4.85
CA SER A 105 11.61 -9.41 3.90
C SER A 105 11.10 -9.45 2.46
N ALA A 106 10.39 -10.50 2.06
CA ALA A 106 9.76 -10.59 0.74
C ALA A 106 8.70 -9.49 0.56
N ILE A 107 7.80 -9.32 1.52
CA ILE A 107 6.75 -8.29 1.49
C ILE A 107 7.36 -6.88 1.42
N LYS A 108 8.36 -6.58 2.25
CA LYS A 108 9.01 -5.27 2.27
C LYS A 108 9.77 -4.97 0.98
N ARG A 109 10.46 -5.94 0.40
CA ARG A 109 11.09 -5.78 -0.92
C ARG A 109 10.02 -5.48 -1.97
N ALA A 110 8.92 -6.23 -1.98
CA ALA A 110 7.84 -6.01 -2.92
C ALA A 110 7.17 -4.65 -2.78
N GLU A 111 6.91 -4.16 -1.56
CA GLU A 111 6.33 -2.82 -1.35
C GLU A 111 7.29 -1.68 -1.75
N ARG A 112 8.60 -1.92 -1.73
CA ARG A 112 9.62 -0.89 -1.99
C ARG A 112 10.15 -0.92 -3.44
N ALA A 113 10.05 -2.04 -4.15
CA ALA A 113 10.56 -2.19 -5.52
C ALA A 113 9.99 -1.16 -6.52
N PRO A 114 8.69 -0.79 -6.49
CA PRO A 114 8.14 0.18 -7.43
C PRO A 114 8.71 1.60 -7.32
N ALA A 115 9.40 1.95 -6.23
CA ALA A 115 9.76 3.34 -5.91
C ALA A 115 10.65 3.99 -6.98
N GLY A 116 11.62 3.26 -7.55
CA GLY A 116 12.53 3.79 -8.58
C GLY A 116 11.79 4.14 -9.87
N ARG A 117 11.06 3.16 -10.42
CA ARG A 117 10.21 3.35 -11.62
C ARG A 117 9.15 4.43 -11.42
N MET A 118 8.54 4.50 -10.24
CA MET A 118 7.59 5.55 -9.87
C MET A 118 8.21 6.95 -9.86
N THR A 119 9.44 7.07 -9.35
CA THR A 119 10.17 8.34 -9.33
C THR A 119 10.49 8.81 -10.75
N GLU A 120 10.89 7.88 -11.63
CA GLU A 120 11.15 8.14 -13.04
C GLU A 120 9.89 8.60 -13.80
N ILE A 121 8.77 7.87 -13.64
CA ILE A 121 7.47 8.23 -14.23
C ILE A 121 7.07 9.63 -13.77
N HIS A 122 7.12 9.89 -12.46
CA HIS A 122 6.76 11.19 -11.91
C HIS A 122 7.64 12.32 -12.44
N ALA A 123 8.97 12.12 -12.48
CA ALA A 123 9.91 13.12 -12.98
C ALA A 123 9.69 13.41 -14.48
N THR A 124 9.45 12.37 -15.28
CA THR A 124 9.21 12.49 -16.72
C THR A 124 7.89 13.18 -17.02
N LEU A 125 6.79 12.78 -16.36
CA LEU A 125 5.49 13.44 -16.47
C LEU A 125 5.56 14.92 -16.09
N LYS A 126 6.28 15.25 -15.01
CA LYS A 126 6.46 16.63 -14.56
C LYS A 126 7.28 17.46 -15.55
N SER A 127 8.32 16.87 -16.13
CA SER A 127 9.14 17.52 -17.15
C SER A 127 8.33 17.79 -18.42
N LEU A 128 7.59 16.79 -18.91
CA LEU A 128 6.80 16.88 -20.13
C LEU A 128 5.57 17.78 -19.97
N SER A 129 4.94 17.83 -18.80
CA SER A 129 3.74 18.66 -18.55
C SER A 129 4.03 20.15 -18.33
N LYS A 130 5.30 20.55 -18.23
CA LYS A 130 5.68 21.93 -17.94
C LYS A 130 5.23 22.88 -19.06
N GLY A 131 4.28 23.76 -18.73
CA GLY A 131 3.75 24.76 -19.67
C GLY A 131 2.66 24.24 -20.61
N ILE A 132 2.17 23.02 -20.40
CA ILE A 132 1.09 22.41 -21.21
C ILE A 132 -0.25 22.54 -20.49
N ASP A 133 -1.30 22.93 -21.22
CA ASP A 133 -2.67 22.87 -20.71
C ASP A 133 -3.22 21.43 -20.78
N ILE A 134 -3.13 20.73 -19.65
CA ILE A 134 -3.56 19.34 -19.48
C ILE A 134 -5.03 19.14 -19.88
N LYS A 135 -5.89 20.16 -19.79
CA LYS A 135 -7.31 20.04 -20.15
C LYS A 135 -7.53 19.74 -21.63
N LYS A 136 -6.58 20.09 -22.50
CA LYS A 136 -6.63 19.76 -23.94
C LYS A 136 -6.40 18.28 -24.21
N LEU A 137 -5.83 17.55 -23.26
CA LEU A 137 -5.57 16.12 -23.38
C LEU A 137 -6.79 15.26 -23.05
N PHE A 138 -7.90 15.87 -22.60
CA PHE A 138 -9.16 15.19 -22.35
C PHE A 138 -10.11 15.29 -23.55
N GLN A 139 -10.73 14.18 -23.88
CA GLN A 139 -11.78 14.12 -24.89
C GLN A 139 -12.99 14.95 -24.44
N ARG A 140 -13.74 15.49 -25.41
CA ARG A 140 -14.98 16.26 -25.14
C ARG A 140 -16.18 15.63 -25.83
N ASN A 141 -17.34 15.66 -25.19
CA ASN A 141 -18.58 15.18 -25.77
C ASN A 141 -19.17 16.22 -26.74
N GLU A 142 -20.31 15.88 -27.36
CA GLU A 142 -20.99 16.77 -28.33
C GLU A 142 -21.45 18.11 -27.74
N LYS A 143 -21.58 18.20 -26.41
CA LYS A 143 -21.92 19.43 -25.68
C LYS A 143 -20.70 20.25 -25.26
N GLY A 144 -19.49 19.78 -25.60
CA GLY A 144 -18.22 20.42 -25.20
C GLY A 144 -17.76 20.08 -23.79
N GLU A 145 -18.47 19.21 -23.07
CA GLU A 145 -18.12 18.78 -21.71
C GLU A 145 -16.98 17.76 -21.76
N MET A 146 -16.04 17.82 -20.81
CA MET A 146 -14.94 16.87 -20.75
C MET A 146 -15.46 15.47 -20.41
N ILE A 147 -15.08 14.50 -21.22
CA ILE A 147 -15.34 13.08 -20.98
C ILE A 147 -14.09 12.46 -20.38
N HIS A 148 -14.27 11.42 -19.59
CA HIS A 148 -13.22 10.82 -18.77
C HIS A 148 -12.38 9.81 -19.57
N ALA A 149 -11.85 10.31 -20.68
CA ALA A 149 -10.98 9.60 -21.58
C ALA A 149 -9.98 10.59 -22.16
N LEU A 150 -8.77 10.14 -22.41
CA LEU A 150 -7.79 10.96 -23.12
C LEU A 150 -8.22 11.15 -24.57
N VAL A 151 -7.83 12.29 -25.14
CA VAL A 151 -8.01 12.54 -26.57
C VAL A 151 -7.33 11.41 -27.31
N SER A 152 -8.08 10.81 -28.22
CA SER A 152 -7.68 9.68 -29.05
C SER A 152 -7.87 10.09 -30.50
N PRO A 153 -7.19 9.46 -31.47
CA PRO A 153 -7.54 9.63 -32.88
C PRO A 153 -9.03 9.41 -33.16
N TYR A 154 -9.72 8.69 -32.27
CA TYR A 154 -11.12 8.30 -32.40
C TYR A 154 -12.01 8.96 -31.34
N SER A 155 -13.24 9.30 -31.75
CA SER A 155 -14.21 10.00 -30.92
C SER A 155 -14.85 9.10 -29.85
N ALA A 156 -15.42 9.69 -28.81
CA ALA A 156 -16.17 8.95 -27.80
C ALA A 156 -17.42 8.24 -28.36
N ILE A 157 -18.00 8.78 -29.43
CA ILE A 157 -19.13 8.15 -30.15
C ILE A 157 -18.70 6.83 -30.80
N TYR A 158 -17.47 6.77 -31.30
CA TYR A 158 -16.90 5.52 -31.79
C TYR A 158 -16.74 4.51 -30.65
N HIS A 159 -16.09 4.92 -29.55
CA HIS A 159 -15.85 4.04 -28.41
C HIS A 159 -17.14 3.54 -27.76
N SER A 160 -18.18 4.37 -27.63
CA SER A 160 -19.47 3.95 -27.07
C SER A 160 -20.17 2.89 -27.91
N LYS A 161 -20.15 3.02 -29.24
CA LYS A 161 -20.71 2.03 -30.18
C LYS A 161 -19.96 0.70 -30.11
N VAL A 162 -18.63 0.75 -30.02
CA VAL A 162 -17.78 -0.43 -29.84
C VAL A 162 -18.07 -1.12 -28.51
N ASN A 163 -18.08 -0.36 -27.41
CA ASN A 163 -18.29 -0.90 -26.06
C ASN A 163 -19.69 -1.49 -25.91
N TYR A 164 -20.71 -0.87 -26.51
CA TYR A 164 -22.07 -1.43 -26.53
C TYR A 164 -22.12 -2.81 -27.19
N ALA A 165 -21.48 -2.97 -28.35
CA ALA A 165 -21.40 -4.25 -29.05
C ALA A 165 -20.66 -5.31 -28.21
N SER A 166 -19.53 -4.94 -27.60
CA SER A 166 -18.74 -5.84 -26.75
C SER A 166 -19.49 -6.27 -25.49
N ARG A 167 -20.18 -5.35 -24.81
CA ARG A 167 -20.99 -5.66 -23.61
C ARG A 167 -22.09 -6.67 -23.92
N LYS A 168 -22.85 -6.44 -25.00
CA LYS A 168 -23.87 -7.39 -25.47
C LYS A 168 -23.32 -8.80 -25.71
N LEU A 169 -22.09 -8.92 -26.19
CA LEU A 169 -21.42 -10.20 -26.39
C LEU A 169 -21.00 -10.81 -25.04
N ALA A 170 -20.41 -10.01 -24.14
CA ALA A 170 -20.01 -10.46 -22.81
C ALA A 170 -21.19 -10.95 -21.98
N ASP A 171 -22.31 -10.22 -21.98
CA ASP A 171 -23.55 -10.60 -21.29
C ASP A 171 -24.04 -11.97 -21.78
N ALA A 172 -24.01 -12.20 -23.10
CA ALA A 172 -24.40 -13.47 -23.69
C ALA A 172 -23.41 -14.62 -23.36
N ILE A 173 -22.11 -14.33 -23.26
CA ILE A 173 -21.10 -15.31 -22.82
C ILE A 173 -21.36 -15.72 -21.36
N GLN A 174 -21.69 -14.75 -20.50
CA GLN A 174 -22.03 -15.01 -19.10
C GLN A 174 -23.33 -15.79 -18.96
N GLU A 175 -24.34 -15.49 -19.79
CA GLU A 175 -25.61 -16.22 -19.83
C GLU A 175 -25.40 -17.71 -20.16
N VAL A 176 -24.53 -18.02 -21.12
CA VAL A 176 -24.29 -19.41 -21.56
C VAL A 176 -23.35 -20.20 -20.66
N SER A 177 -22.63 -19.56 -19.73
CA SER A 177 -21.72 -20.27 -18.82
C SER A 177 -22.44 -21.22 -17.85
N ARG A 178 -23.77 -21.09 -17.76
CA ARG A 178 -24.66 -21.94 -16.95
C ARG A 178 -25.42 -23.00 -17.76
N LEU A 179 -25.16 -23.10 -19.08
CA LEU A 179 -25.91 -23.93 -20.02
C LEU A 179 -25.05 -25.06 -20.60
N THR A 180 -25.69 -26.12 -21.10
CA THR A 180 -24.99 -27.22 -21.79
C THR A 180 -24.45 -26.77 -23.15
N PRO A 181 -23.37 -27.38 -23.70
CA PRO A 181 -22.79 -26.98 -24.99
C PRO A 181 -23.80 -26.92 -26.15
N ALA A 182 -24.79 -27.82 -26.18
CA ALA A 182 -25.84 -27.86 -27.19
C ALA A 182 -26.81 -26.66 -27.08
N GLN A 183 -27.09 -26.19 -25.86
CA GLN A 183 -27.92 -25.01 -25.58
C GLN A 183 -27.14 -23.70 -25.78
N SER A 184 -25.84 -23.69 -25.45
CA SER A 184 -24.95 -22.53 -25.53
C SER A 184 -24.62 -22.12 -26.98
N ALA A 185 -24.43 -23.09 -27.88
CA ALA A 185 -24.03 -22.84 -29.26
C ALA A 185 -24.93 -21.85 -30.04
N PRO A 186 -26.27 -22.00 -30.08
CA PRO A 186 -27.14 -21.09 -30.83
C PRO A 186 -27.20 -19.67 -30.23
N ILE A 187 -27.07 -19.54 -28.90
CA ILE A 187 -27.07 -18.26 -28.20
C ILE A 187 -25.77 -17.50 -28.53
N LEU A 188 -24.61 -18.16 -28.39
CA LEU A 188 -23.32 -17.60 -28.78
C LEU A 188 -23.29 -17.22 -30.25
N ALA A 189 -23.76 -18.09 -31.16
CA ALA A 189 -23.78 -17.79 -32.59
C ALA A 189 -24.62 -16.55 -32.92
N ARG A 190 -25.74 -16.33 -32.21
CA ARG A 190 -26.56 -15.13 -32.34
C ARG A 190 -25.85 -13.89 -31.79
N ALA A 191 -25.21 -14.02 -30.62
CA ALA A 191 -24.47 -12.94 -29.98
C ALA A 191 -23.28 -12.48 -30.83
N TYR A 192 -22.44 -13.40 -31.30
CA TYR A 192 -21.33 -13.12 -32.21
C TYR A 192 -21.82 -12.50 -33.54
N ARG A 193 -22.92 -13.01 -34.13
CA ARG A 193 -23.50 -12.40 -35.33
C ARG A 193 -23.93 -10.95 -35.09
N SER A 194 -24.55 -10.67 -33.94
CA SER A 194 -24.93 -9.30 -33.55
C SER A 194 -23.71 -8.43 -33.35
N TYR A 195 -22.70 -8.93 -32.63
CA TYR A 195 -21.42 -8.26 -32.38
C TYR A 195 -20.74 -7.87 -33.71
N TYR A 196 -20.49 -8.83 -34.60
CA TYR A 196 -19.83 -8.57 -35.88
C TYR A 196 -20.64 -7.62 -36.76
N LYS A 197 -21.98 -7.77 -36.83
CA LYS A 197 -22.86 -6.86 -37.57
C LYS A 197 -22.75 -5.42 -37.09
N GLN A 198 -22.65 -5.21 -35.77
CA GLN A 198 -22.46 -3.88 -35.19
C GLN A 198 -21.05 -3.35 -35.47
N ARG A 199 -20.02 -4.19 -35.31
CA ARG A 199 -18.61 -3.81 -35.55
C ARG A 199 -18.35 -3.41 -37.00
N ILE A 200 -18.83 -4.18 -37.99
CA ILE A 200 -18.67 -3.90 -39.44
C ILE A 200 -19.22 -2.52 -39.83
N ARG A 201 -20.27 -2.05 -39.17
CA ARG A 201 -20.88 -0.74 -39.43
C ARG A 201 -20.00 0.43 -38.98
N VAL A 202 -19.11 0.18 -38.03
CA VAL A 202 -18.32 1.21 -37.35
C VAL A 202 -16.84 1.12 -37.76
N GLU A 203 -16.36 -0.07 -38.11
CA GLU A 203 -14.95 -0.37 -38.36
C GLU A 203 -14.69 -1.09 -39.69
N ILE A 204 -13.42 -1.03 -40.10
CA ILE A 204 -12.79 -1.78 -41.19
C ILE A 204 -11.62 -2.57 -40.55
N PRO A 205 -11.67 -3.90 -40.53
CA PRO A 205 -10.47 -4.69 -40.28
C PRO A 205 -9.57 -4.62 -41.51
N ILE A 206 -8.28 -4.36 -41.30
CA ILE A 206 -7.28 -4.45 -42.36
C ILE A 206 -7.04 -5.93 -42.64
N ASP A 207 -7.46 -6.39 -43.82
CA ASP A 207 -7.34 -7.77 -44.24
C ASP A 207 -5.91 -8.02 -44.74
N VAL A 208 -5.05 -8.40 -43.81
CA VAL A 208 -3.62 -8.62 -44.05
C VAL A 208 -3.35 -9.68 -45.14
N ARG A 209 -4.33 -10.56 -45.42
CA ARG A 209 -4.21 -11.61 -46.44
C ARG A 209 -4.01 -11.04 -47.86
N PHE A 210 -4.48 -9.82 -48.14
CA PHE A 210 -4.19 -9.15 -49.42
C PHE A 210 -2.70 -8.76 -49.58
N PHE A 211 -1.91 -8.78 -48.51
CA PHE A 211 -0.49 -8.44 -48.49
C PHE A 211 0.40 -9.67 -48.34
N LEU A 212 -0.16 -10.78 -47.85
CA LEU A 212 0.52 -12.07 -47.72
C LEU A 212 0.29 -13.01 -48.92
N ASP A 213 -0.85 -12.90 -49.61
CA ASP A 213 -1.18 -13.70 -50.79
C ASP A 213 -1.73 -12.80 -51.92
N ASP A 214 -0.96 -12.66 -52.99
CA ASP A 214 -1.31 -11.86 -54.16
C ASP A 214 -2.55 -12.37 -54.91
N LYS A 215 -2.97 -13.63 -54.68
CA LYS A 215 -4.17 -14.23 -55.29
C LYS A 215 -5.41 -14.14 -54.39
N HIS A 216 -5.27 -13.59 -53.18
CA HIS A 216 -6.37 -13.52 -52.21
C HIS A 216 -7.54 -12.66 -52.73
N LYS A 217 -8.77 -13.11 -52.44
CA LYS A 217 -10.02 -12.45 -52.82
C LYS A 217 -10.98 -12.50 -51.65
N ALA A 218 -11.52 -11.35 -51.24
CA ALA A 218 -12.44 -11.26 -50.11
C ALA A 218 -13.59 -10.29 -50.38
N GLY A 219 -14.82 -10.78 -50.19
CA GLY A 219 -16.04 -10.01 -50.37
C GLY A 219 -16.16 -9.42 -51.79
N LYS A 220 -16.16 -8.10 -51.88
CA LYS A 220 -16.28 -7.36 -53.16
C LYS A 220 -14.94 -7.04 -53.83
N TYR A 221 -13.81 -7.24 -53.15
CA TYR A 221 -12.48 -6.89 -53.66
C TYR A 221 -11.85 -8.12 -54.32
N LYS A 222 -11.41 -7.96 -55.57
CA LYS A 222 -10.86 -9.03 -56.41
C LYS A 222 -9.33 -9.00 -56.51
N SER A 223 -8.68 -7.94 -56.02
CA SER A 223 -7.23 -7.79 -56.02
C SER A 223 -6.73 -6.90 -54.88
N LYS A 224 -5.44 -7.04 -54.53
CA LYS A 224 -4.71 -6.13 -53.61
C LYS A 224 -4.87 -4.68 -54.03
N LYS A 225 -4.76 -4.38 -55.33
CA LYS A 225 -4.89 -3.03 -55.88
C LYS A 225 -6.26 -2.42 -55.61
N GLU A 226 -7.34 -3.19 -55.81
CA GLU A 226 -8.70 -2.74 -55.48
C GLU A 226 -8.90 -2.50 -53.98
N TYR A 227 -8.30 -3.35 -53.14
CA TYR A 227 -8.40 -3.21 -51.69
C TYR A 227 -7.63 -1.98 -51.18
N VAL A 228 -6.41 -1.76 -51.67
CA VAL A 228 -5.61 -0.56 -51.35
C VAL A 228 -6.33 0.71 -51.81
N ALA A 229 -6.90 0.74 -53.02
CA ALA A 229 -7.67 1.89 -53.50
C ALA A 229 -8.89 2.18 -52.60
N PHE A 230 -9.54 1.14 -52.08
CA PHE A 230 -10.61 1.30 -51.08
C PHE A 230 -10.10 1.91 -49.77
N LEU A 231 -8.95 1.44 -49.25
CA LEU A 231 -8.34 1.98 -48.04
C LEU A 231 -7.89 3.44 -48.24
N GLU A 232 -7.27 3.76 -49.37
CA GLU A 232 -6.86 5.13 -49.71
C GLU A 232 -8.06 6.08 -49.80
N ASN A 233 -9.19 5.63 -50.36
CA ASN A 233 -10.43 6.41 -50.38
C ASN A 233 -11.03 6.62 -48.98
N GLN A 234 -10.79 5.69 -48.05
CA GLN A 234 -11.22 5.83 -46.66
C GLN A 234 -10.29 6.73 -45.87
N PHE A 235 -8.97 6.52 -45.95
CA PHE A 235 -8.01 7.05 -44.98
C PHE A 235 -7.01 8.05 -45.56
N GLY A 236 -6.92 8.17 -46.89
CA GLY A 236 -5.83 8.86 -47.57
C GLY A 236 -4.59 7.97 -47.73
N LYS A 237 -3.67 8.37 -48.61
CA LYS A 237 -2.49 7.55 -48.98
C LYS A 237 -1.55 7.30 -47.81
N GLU A 238 -1.16 8.36 -47.08
CA GLU A 238 -0.20 8.25 -45.97
C GLU A 238 -0.71 7.34 -44.85
N ARG A 239 -1.92 7.59 -44.33
CA ARG A 239 -2.51 6.74 -43.28
C ARG A 239 -2.72 5.31 -43.76
N THR A 240 -3.04 5.10 -45.03
CA THR A 240 -3.18 3.74 -45.59
C THR A 240 -1.87 2.96 -45.52
N ALA A 241 -0.74 3.59 -45.86
CA ALA A 241 0.57 2.95 -45.75
C ALA A 241 0.90 2.58 -44.29
N GLU A 242 0.71 3.52 -43.35
CA GLU A 242 0.92 3.29 -41.91
C GLU A 242 0.06 2.14 -41.37
N TYR A 243 -1.20 2.06 -41.80
CA TYR A 243 -2.13 1.02 -41.36
C TYR A 243 -1.80 -0.35 -41.93
N ILE A 244 -1.27 -0.43 -43.14
CA ILE A 244 -0.79 -1.68 -43.73
C ILE A 244 0.41 -2.19 -42.94
N GLU A 245 1.41 -1.33 -42.69
CA GLU A 245 2.60 -1.68 -41.91
C GLU A 245 2.23 -2.18 -40.51
N LYS A 246 1.33 -1.48 -39.80
CA LYS A 246 0.83 -1.93 -38.49
C LYS A 246 0.09 -3.27 -38.54
N ALA A 247 -0.64 -3.55 -39.63
CA ALA A 247 -1.33 -4.82 -39.80
C ALA A 247 -0.35 -5.98 -40.06
N GLU A 248 0.72 -5.74 -40.82
CA GLU A 248 1.80 -6.70 -41.04
C GLU A 248 2.54 -7.03 -39.73
N VAL A 249 2.87 -6.02 -38.92
CA VAL A 249 3.48 -6.23 -37.59
C VAL A 249 2.60 -7.10 -36.68
N LEU A 250 1.28 -6.95 -36.73
CA LEU A 250 0.35 -7.78 -35.96
C LEU A 250 0.27 -9.22 -36.49
N ALA A 251 0.39 -9.42 -37.80
CA ALA A 251 0.46 -10.74 -38.40
C ALA A 251 1.77 -11.46 -38.01
N ASP A 252 2.90 -10.76 -38.03
CA ASP A 252 4.18 -11.31 -37.56
C ASP A 252 4.14 -11.70 -36.08
N ARG A 253 3.43 -10.92 -35.26
CA ARG A 253 3.21 -11.26 -33.84
C ARG A 253 2.45 -12.57 -33.69
N PHE A 254 1.43 -12.81 -34.51
CA PHE A 254 0.67 -14.07 -34.48
C PHE A 254 1.58 -15.26 -34.73
N GLU A 255 2.44 -15.21 -35.75
CA GLU A 255 3.37 -16.30 -36.05
C GLU A 255 4.36 -16.55 -34.89
N LYS A 256 4.89 -15.48 -34.28
CA LYS A 256 5.77 -15.62 -33.09
C LYS A 256 5.06 -16.27 -31.90
N GLU A 257 3.83 -15.82 -31.58
CA GLU A 257 3.06 -16.39 -30.48
C GLU A 257 2.62 -17.84 -30.77
N ARG A 258 2.37 -18.16 -32.03
CA ARG A 258 2.08 -19.51 -32.50
C ARG A 258 3.28 -20.44 -32.31
N ASP A 259 4.48 -19.98 -32.64
CA ASP A 259 5.71 -20.75 -32.39
C ASP A 259 5.93 -21.01 -30.89
N ILE A 260 5.69 -20.01 -30.05
CA ILE A 260 5.73 -20.17 -28.58
C ILE A 260 4.67 -21.19 -28.11
N ALA A 261 3.44 -21.09 -28.62
CA ALA A 261 2.36 -22.02 -28.29
C ALA A 261 2.72 -23.45 -28.72
N ARG A 262 3.31 -23.63 -29.90
CA ARG A 262 3.83 -24.93 -30.37
C ARG A 262 4.90 -25.47 -29.43
N LEU A 263 5.89 -24.68 -29.04
CA LEU A 263 6.94 -25.11 -28.11
C LEU A 263 6.37 -25.50 -26.74
N ARG A 264 5.39 -24.75 -26.25
CA ARG A 264 4.68 -25.06 -25.00
C ARG A 264 3.92 -26.38 -25.09
N ILE A 265 3.10 -26.57 -26.12
CA ILE A 265 2.30 -27.79 -26.35
C ILE A 265 3.22 -29.01 -26.55
N GLN A 266 4.33 -28.84 -27.28
CA GLN A 266 5.36 -29.88 -27.42
C GLN A 266 5.98 -30.23 -26.06
N GLY A 267 6.30 -29.21 -25.26
CA GLY A 267 6.81 -29.40 -23.91
C GLY A 267 5.82 -30.11 -22.97
N GLU A 268 4.52 -29.82 -23.07
CA GLU A 268 3.44 -30.50 -22.32
C GLU A 268 3.36 -31.98 -22.72
N ALA A 269 3.37 -32.28 -24.02
CA ALA A 269 3.31 -33.64 -24.55
C ALA A 269 4.54 -34.49 -24.22
N LEU A 270 5.73 -33.88 -24.21
CA LEU A 270 7.00 -34.58 -23.94
C LEU A 270 7.26 -34.80 -22.44
N ARG A 271 6.70 -33.96 -21.56
CA ARG A 271 6.87 -34.06 -20.10
C ARG A 271 5.86 -34.99 -19.41
N GLY A 272 4.89 -35.54 -20.16
CA GLY A 272 3.87 -36.44 -19.62
C GLY A 272 2.88 -35.76 -18.67
N GLU A 273 2.76 -34.43 -18.74
CA GLU A 273 1.90 -33.62 -17.86
C GLU A 273 0.41 -33.74 -18.22
N VAL A 274 0.07 -34.47 -19.28
CA VAL A 274 -1.30 -34.61 -19.80
C VAL A 274 -1.56 -36.04 -20.24
N GLU A 275 -2.71 -36.60 -19.86
CA GLU A 275 -3.16 -37.90 -20.39
C GLU A 275 -3.45 -37.79 -21.89
N LEU A 276 -2.69 -38.55 -22.68
CA LEU A 276 -2.82 -38.54 -24.14
C LEU A 276 -4.07 -39.30 -24.63
N HIS A 277 -4.83 -39.96 -23.75
CA HIS A 277 -6.04 -40.74 -24.05
C HIS A 277 -5.92 -41.67 -25.28
N GLY A 278 -4.72 -42.22 -25.54
CA GLY A 278 -4.45 -43.10 -26.68
C GLY A 278 -3.92 -42.40 -27.94
N ASP A 279 -3.85 -41.07 -27.98
CA ASP A 279 -3.21 -40.31 -29.06
C ASP A 279 -1.67 -40.50 -29.01
N LYS A 280 -1.01 -40.56 -30.18
CA LYS A 280 0.45 -40.38 -30.21
C LYS A 280 0.78 -38.93 -29.85
N PRO A 281 1.94 -38.63 -29.24
CA PRO A 281 2.33 -37.26 -28.91
C PRO A 281 2.25 -36.30 -30.10
N ALA A 282 2.62 -36.77 -31.30
CA ALA A 282 2.50 -35.99 -32.54
C ALA A 282 1.05 -35.61 -32.87
N ASP A 283 0.12 -36.56 -32.76
CA ASP A 283 -1.30 -36.36 -33.05
C ASP A 283 -1.95 -35.41 -32.03
N TYR A 284 -1.55 -35.52 -30.75
CA TYR A 284 -1.95 -34.58 -29.69
C TYR A 284 -1.44 -33.16 -29.96
N ILE A 285 -0.16 -33.01 -30.29
CA ILE A 285 0.45 -31.71 -30.60
C ILE A 285 -0.27 -31.08 -31.79
N GLU A 286 -0.50 -31.85 -32.86
CA GLU A 286 -1.18 -31.35 -34.05
C GLU A 286 -2.62 -30.92 -33.74
N ARG A 287 -3.38 -31.75 -33.01
CA ARG A 287 -4.75 -31.41 -32.61
C ARG A 287 -4.81 -30.16 -31.75
N ARG A 288 -3.97 -30.05 -30.72
CA ARG A 288 -3.94 -28.89 -29.81
C ARG A 288 -3.46 -27.62 -30.50
N LEU A 289 -2.45 -27.74 -31.37
CA LEU A 289 -2.00 -26.60 -32.17
C LEU A 289 -3.09 -26.16 -33.15
N LYS A 290 -3.85 -27.10 -33.73
CA LYS A 290 -4.99 -26.79 -34.60
C LYS A 290 -6.14 -26.13 -33.83
N GLU A 291 -6.45 -26.58 -32.62
CA GLU A 291 -7.42 -25.91 -31.72
C GLU A 291 -6.96 -24.49 -31.37
N TRP A 292 -5.68 -24.32 -31.06
CA TRP A 292 -5.09 -23.02 -30.78
C TRP A 292 -5.13 -22.10 -32.01
N ASP A 293 -4.74 -22.62 -33.19
CA ASP A 293 -4.79 -21.93 -34.47
C ASP A 293 -6.22 -21.50 -34.79
N LEU A 294 -7.23 -22.38 -34.61
CA LEU A 294 -8.64 -22.03 -34.84
C LEU A 294 -9.11 -20.91 -33.91
N ALA A 295 -8.71 -20.93 -32.64
CA ALA A 295 -9.11 -19.91 -31.67
C ALA A 295 -8.40 -18.56 -31.88
N ASN A 296 -7.13 -18.57 -32.30
CA ASN A 296 -6.26 -17.38 -32.34
C ASN A 296 -5.97 -16.87 -33.76
N SER A 297 -6.39 -17.59 -34.81
CA SER A 297 -6.02 -17.24 -36.19
C SER A 297 -6.63 -15.89 -36.63
N PRO A 298 -5.82 -14.90 -37.06
CA PRO A 298 -6.34 -13.68 -37.70
C PRO A 298 -7.09 -13.97 -39.01
N GLN A 299 -6.71 -15.02 -39.73
CA GLN A 299 -7.32 -15.38 -41.02
C GLN A 299 -8.76 -15.87 -40.85
N GLN A 300 -8.95 -16.81 -39.93
CA GLN A 300 -10.27 -17.27 -39.46
C GLN A 300 -11.09 -16.09 -38.92
N TYR A 301 -10.53 -15.22 -38.08
CA TYR A 301 -11.23 -14.01 -37.62
C TYR A 301 -11.74 -13.15 -38.79
N LEU A 302 -10.89 -12.85 -39.77
CA LEU A 302 -11.24 -12.04 -40.93
C LEU A 302 -12.32 -12.71 -41.81
N LYS A 303 -12.28 -14.04 -41.91
CA LYS A 303 -13.32 -14.84 -42.58
C LYS A 303 -14.66 -14.73 -41.83
N GLU A 304 -14.64 -14.88 -40.51
CA GLU A 304 -15.82 -14.78 -39.66
C GLU A 304 -16.42 -13.37 -39.64
N PHE A 305 -15.57 -12.35 -39.57
CA PHE A 305 -15.96 -10.95 -39.60
C PHE A 305 -16.64 -10.55 -40.92
N SER A 306 -16.28 -11.19 -42.03
CA SER A 306 -16.85 -10.90 -43.36
C SER A 306 -18.00 -11.83 -43.76
N ALA A 307 -18.27 -12.89 -43.00
CA ALA A 307 -19.26 -13.89 -43.36
C ALA A 307 -20.70 -13.43 -43.09
N ARG A 308 -21.60 -13.71 -44.05
CA ARG A 308 -23.04 -13.41 -43.93
C ARG A 308 -23.84 -14.51 -43.20
N LYS A 309 -23.38 -15.76 -43.25
CA LYS A 309 -24.05 -16.94 -42.66
C LYS A 309 -22.98 -17.91 -42.17
N LEU A 310 -22.66 -17.87 -40.88
CA LEU A 310 -21.91 -18.92 -40.20
C LEU A 310 -22.82 -19.64 -39.21
N SER A 311 -22.64 -20.96 -39.14
CA SER A 311 -23.28 -21.85 -38.16
C SER A 311 -22.62 -21.74 -36.79
N ILE A 312 -21.29 -21.61 -36.75
CA ILE A 312 -20.47 -21.52 -35.53
C ILE A 312 -19.34 -20.49 -35.76
N TYR A 313 -18.99 -19.74 -34.72
CA TYR A 313 -17.84 -18.82 -34.69
C TYR A 313 -16.75 -19.46 -33.82
N GLU A 314 -15.58 -19.69 -34.41
CA GLU A 314 -14.48 -20.47 -33.82
C GLU A 314 -13.32 -19.58 -33.38
N SER A 315 -13.07 -18.48 -34.10
CA SER A 315 -12.02 -17.51 -33.78
C SER A 315 -12.43 -16.60 -32.62
N ARG A 316 -12.09 -17.01 -31.39
CA ARG A 316 -12.35 -16.26 -30.16
C ARG A 316 -11.37 -15.11 -29.94
N GLU A 317 -10.10 -15.32 -30.27
CA GLU A 317 -8.98 -14.42 -29.96
C GLU A 317 -8.29 -13.87 -31.21
N GLY A 318 -8.62 -14.36 -32.41
CA GLY A 318 -7.98 -13.91 -33.65
C GLY A 318 -8.12 -12.42 -33.96
N TRP A 319 -9.04 -11.72 -33.30
CA TRP A 319 -9.16 -10.27 -33.36
C TRP A 319 -7.93 -9.52 -32.83
N ARG A 320 -7.11 -10.16 -31.98
CA ARG A 320 -5.92 -9.55 -31.35
C ARG A 320 -4.79 -9.31 -32.35
N TYR A 321 -4.79 -10.05 -33.44
CA TYR A 321 -3.77 -9.98 -34.50
C TYR A 321 -4.30 -9.29 -35.76
N VAL A 322 -5.44 -8.59 -35.67
CA VAL A 322 -6.04 -7.88 -36.79
C VAL A 322 -6.21 -6.40 -36.43
N LEU A 323 -5.60 -5.53 -37.24
CA LEU A 323 -5.76 -4.09 -37.08
C LEU A 323 -7.20 -3.69 -37.46
N ARG A 324 -7.91 -3.03 -36.55
CA ARG A 324 -9.29 -2.56 -36.76
C ARG A 324 -9.34 -1.05 -36.66
N ILE A 325 -9.85 -0.41 -37.71
CA ILE A 325 -9.82 1.05 -37.86
C ILE A 325 -11.24 1.55 -38.05
N PRO A 326 -11.66 2.63 -37.36
CA PRO A 326 -12.99 3.20 -37.59
C PRO A 326 -13.17 3.66 -39.03
N ARG A 327 -14.39 3.62 -39.53
CA ARG A 327 -14.70 4.16 -40.86
C ARG A 327 -14.60 5.68 -40.85
N VAL A 328 -13.96 6.28 -41.86
CA VAL A 328 -14.03 7.74 -42.12
C VAL A 328 -15.32 8.06 -42.88
N LYS A 329 -15.72 7.20 -43.83
CA LYS A 329 -16.94 7.35 -44.62
C LYS A 329 -17.90 6.18 -44.35
N ARG A 330 -19.19 6.47 -44.15
CA ARG A 330 -20.27 5.48 -44.08
C ARG A 330 -20.42 4.77 -45.43
N GLN A 331 -21.24 3.71 -45.45
CA GLN A 331 -21.53 2.96 -46.68
C GLN A 331 -22.23 3.81 -47.76
N ASP A 332 -22.92 4.88 -47.36
CA ASP A 332 -23.57 5.87 -48.22
C ASP A 332 -22.63 7.00 -48.69
N GLY A 333 -21.36 7.01 -48.25
CA GLY A 333 -20.37 8.03 -48.60
C GLY A 333 -20.30 9.24 -47.65
N SER A 334 -21.23 9.39 -46.71
CA SER A 334 -21.21 10.48 -45.72
C SER A 334 -20.08 10.31 -44.69
N LEU A 335 -19.50 11.43 -44.23
CA LEU A 335 -18.45 11.39 -43.20
C LEU A 335 -19.01 10.89 -41.86
N THR A 336 -18.23 10.06 -41.19
CA THR A 336 -18.55 9.60 -39.83
C THR A 336 -18.10 10.63 -38.80
N THR A 337 -18.68 10.56 -37.61
CA THR A 337 -18.22 11.29 -36.43
C THR A 337 -17.22 10.47 -35.61
N HIS A 338 -16.55 9.47 -36.22
CA HIS A 338 -15.71 8.50 -35.50
C HIS A 338 -14.30 9.01 -35.17
N TYR A 339 -13.89 10.14 -35.74
CA TYR A 339 -12.58 10.74 -35.51
C TYR A 339 -12.72 11.96 -34.61
N ASP A 340 -11.80 12.11 -33.66
CA ASP A 340 -11.80 13.25 -32.74
C ASP A 340 -11.04 14.43 -33.35
N LYS A 341 -11.75 15.52 -33.65
CA LYS A 341 -11.13 16.74 -34.20
C LYS A 341 -10.14 17.37 -33.22
N ASN A 342 -10.29 17.15 -31.91
CA ASN A 342 -9.39 17.71 -30.91
C ASN A 342 -8.01 17.04 -30.95
N PHE A 343 -7.91 15.80 -31.43
CA PHE A 343 -6.63 15.09 -31.57
C PHE A 343 -5.72 15.75 -32.61
N GLU A 344 -6.31 16.23 -33.70
CA GLU A 344 -5.57 16.91 -34.79
C GLU A 344 -5.12 18.33 -34.39
N LEU A 345 -5.71 18.91 -33.34
CA LEU A 345 -5.37 20.24 -32.82
C LEU A 345 -4.22 20.25 -31.81
N LEU A 346 -3.69 19.08 -31.43
CA LEU A 346 -2.60 18.98 -30.47
C LEU A 346 -1.26 19.41 -31.10
N THR A 347 -0.51 20.23 -30.37
CA THR A 347 0.88 20.56 -30.71
C THR A 347 1.80 19.34 -30.55
N SER A 348 2.99 19.39 -31.14
CA SER A 348 3.98 18.30 -31.01
C SER A 348 4.37 17.99 -29.56
N SER A 349 4.47 19.02 -28.70
CA SER A 349 4.77 18.84 -27.27
C SER A 349 3.59 18.23 -26.50
N GLU A 350 2.36 18.67 -26.79
CA GLU A 350 1.13 18.07 -26.23
C GLU A 350 0.97 16.61 -26.65
N ARG A 351 1.29 16.29 -27.91
CA ARG A 351 1.26 14.93 -28.45
C ARG A 351 2.32 14.04 -27.80
N LYS A 352 3.55 14.53 -27.61
CA LYS A 352 4.61 13.77 -26.91
C LYS A 352 4.22 13.44 -25.47
N LEU A 353 3.57 14.36 -24.75
CA LEU A 353 3.03 14.09 -23.42
C LEU A 353 1.90 13.06 -23.46
N LEU A 354 0.96 13.20 -24.40
CA LEU A 354 -0.15 12.27 -24.59
C LEU A 354 0.35 10.85 -24.88
N ASP A 355 1.29 10.71 -25.82
CA ASP A 355 1.88 9.42 -26.21
C ASP A 355 2.57 8.78 -24.99
N TYR A 356 3.38 9.53 -24.25
CA TYR A 356 4.02 9.04 -23.04
C TYR A 356 2.99 8.56 -21.99
N ILE A 357 1.90 9.29 -21.80
CA ILE A 357 0.82 8.88 -20.87
C ILE A 357 0.15 7.60 -21.36
N ILE A 358 -0.22 7.51 -22.64
CA ILE A 358 -0.88 6.32 -23.21
C ILE A 358 0.04 5.10 -23.11
N ASP A 359 1.32 5.24 -23.44
CA ASP A 359 2.30 4.16 -23.38
C ASP A 359 2.50 3.69 -21.93
N THR A 360 2.68 4.63 -20.99
CA THR A 360 2.78 4.33 -19.56
C THR A 360 1.52 3.61 -19.08
N MET A 361 0.33 4.15 -19.36
CA MET A 361 -0.94 3.53 -18.95
C MET A 361 -1.14 2.15 -19.58
N THR A 362 -0.67 1.94 -20.81
CA THR A 362 -0.74 0.65 -21.50
C THR A 362 0.20 -0.37 -20.87
N GLU A 363 1.43 0.03 -20.55
CA GLU A 363 2.39 -0.77 -19.77
C GLU A 363 1.76 -1.19 -18.44
N MET A 364 1.25 -0.23 -17.66
CA MET A 364 0.63 -0.47 -16.36
C MET A 364 -0.61 -1.39 -16.47
N LYS A 365 -1.42 -1.22 -17.51
CA LYS A 365 -2.60 -2.07 -17.75
C LYS A 365 -2.20 -3.53 -17.99
N ASN A 366 -1.06 -3.78 -18.63
CA ASN A 366 -0.58 -5.14 -18.91
C ASN A 366 -0.13 -5.88 -17.65
N TYR A 367 0.13 -5.17 -16.55
CA TYR A 367 0.42 -5.77 -15.25
C TYR A 367 -0.83 -6.27 -14.52
N LEU A 368 -2.02 -5.81 -14.90
CA LEU A 368 -3.27 -6.16 -14.23
C LEU A 368 -3.80 -7.54 -14.67
N PRO A 369 -4.65 -8.18 -13.85
CA PRO A 369 -5.34 -9.41 -14.24
C PRO A 369 -6.09 -9.25 -15.57
N SER A 370 -6.21 -10.32 -16.34
CA SER A 370 -6.95 -10.33 -17.61
C SER A 370 -8.38 -9.79 -17.46
N TYR A 371 -9.10 -10.21 -16.42
CA TYR A 371 -10.46 -9.76 -16.13
C TYR A 371 -10.58 -8.27 -15.78
N VAL A 372 -9.49 -7.56 -15.49
CA VAL A 372 -9.48 -6.09 -15.36
C VAL A 372 -9.01 -5.46 -16.67
N ARG A 373 -7.87 -5.94 -17.20
CA ARG A 373 -7.20 -5.44 -18.40
C ARG A 373 -8.16 -5.37 -19.59
N ASP A 374 -8.97 -6.41 -19.78
CA ASP A 374 -9.80 -6.57 -20.97
C ASP A 374 -11.01 -5.59 -21.00
N TYR A 375 -11.35 -4.99 -19.85
CA TYR A 375 -12.43 -3.99 -19.73
C TYR A 375 -11.94 -2.54 -19.78
N LEU A 376 -10.62 -2.30 -19.75
CA LEU A 376 -10.04 -0.96 -19.76
C LEU A 376 -9.70 -0.52 -21.20
N PRO A 377 -10.34 0.53 -21.74
CA PRO A 377 -10.07 1.01 -23.10
C PRO A 377 -8.66 1.65 -23.21
N PRO A 378 -8.09 1.76 -24.43
CA PRO A 378 -6.74 2.31 -24.63
C PRO A 378 -6.57 3.76 -24.16
N ASN A 379 -7.64 4.56 -24.18
CA ASN A 379 -7.65 5.95 -23.75
C ASN A 379 -8.26 6.14 -22.34
N PHE A 380 -8.28 5.08 -21.53
CA PHE A 380 -8.79 5.08 -20.16
C PHE A 380 -8.04 6.09 -19.26
N VAL A 381 -8.80 6.76 -18.40
CA VAL A 381 -8.28 7.55 -17.28
C VAL A 381 -8.85 6.97 -15.98
N PRO A 382 -8.02 6.69 -14.96
CA PRO A 382 -8.47 6.16 -13.67
C PRO A 382 -9.34 7.17 -12.92
N PHE A 383 -10.16 6.70 -11.99
CA PHE A 383 -11.02 7.54 -11.14
C PHE A 383 -10.53 7.54 -9.70
N ILE A 384 -10.68 8.68 -9.00
CA ILE A 384 -10.33 8.83 -7.59
C ILE A 384 -11.47 9.53 -6.86
N GLN A 385 -11.89 8.98 -5.72
CA GLN A 385 -12.74 9.70 -4.74
C GLN A 385 -11.88 10.70 -3.95
N LYS A 386 -12.30 11.98 -3.89
CA LYS A 386 -11.63 12.99 -3.06
C LYS A 386 -11.62 12.58 -1.59
N LYS A 387 -10.46 12.69 -0.94
CA LYS A 387 -10.33 12.51 0.52
C LYS A 387 -10.49 13.85 1.25
N LEU A 388 -10.96 13.81 2.50
CA LEU A 388 -11.15 14.96 3.41
C LEU A 388 -9.99 15.98 3.44
N LEU A 389 -8.75 15.52 3.33
CA LEU A 389 -7.56 16.37 3.36
C LEU A 389 -7.41 17.24 2.09
N GLU A 390 -7.89 16.75 0.95
CA GLU A 390 -7.89 17.49 -0.33
C GLU A 390 -8.96 18.59 -0.34
N GLU A 391 -10.10 18.33 0.29
CA GLU A 391 -11.19 19.30 0.46
C GLU A 391 -10.78 20.44 1.42
N PHE A 392 -9.98 20.14 2.45
CA PHE A 392 -9.39 21.14 3.36
C PHE A 392 -8.41 22.09 2.65
N GLN A 393 -7.62 21.58 1.70
CA GLN A 393 -6.60 22.35 0.99
C GLN A 393 -7.18 23.30 -0.08
N GLU A 394 -8.34 22.96 -0.67
CA GLU A 394 -8.90 23.71 -1.81
C GLU A 394 -9.82 24.88 -1.40
N GLY A 395 -10.48 24.84 -0.24
CA GLY A 395 -11.50 25.84 0.12
C GLY A 395 -11.17 26.79 1.29
N GLY A 396 -10.10 26.53 2.05
CA GLY A 396 -9.76 27.32 3.24
C GLY A 396 -10.65 27.00 4.47
N LEU A 397 -10.36 27.63 5.61
CA LEU A 397 -10.85 27.22 6.94
C LEU A 397 -12.38 27.21 7.09
N PHE A 398 -13.09 28.18 6.51
CA PHE A 398 -14.53 28.34 6.67
C PHE A 398 -15.35 27.38 5.79
N SER A 399 -14.92 27.11 4.57
CA SER A 399 -15.54 26.07 3.75
C SER A 399 -15.20 24.68 4.30
N ALA A 400 -13.98 24.49 4.82
CA ALA A 400 -13.55 23.27 5.46
C ALA A 400 -14.40 22.94 6.69
N ALA A 401 -14.72 23.89 7.57
CA ALA A 401 -15.60 23.64 8.72
C ALA A 401 -17.02 23.24 8.30
N LYS A 402 -17.59 23.88 7.27
CA LYS A 402 -18.93 23.58 6.75
C LYS A 402 -18.98 22.23 6.01
N GLN A 403 -17.95 21.90 5.24
CA GLN A 403 -17.84 20.64 4.50
C GLN A 403 -17.39 19.48 5.39
N MET A 404 -16.58 19.73 6.42
CA MET A 404 -16.16 18.76 7.45
C MET A 404 -17.36 18.14 8.17
N LYS A 405 -18.44 18.90 8.40
CA LYS A 405 -19.70 18.35 8.92
C LYS A 405 -20.33 17.33 7.96
N ALA A 406 -20.31 17.61 6.66
CA ALA A 406 -20.89 16.74 5.63
C ALA A 406 -20.01 15.51 5.35
N SER A 407 -18.69 15.68 5.28
CA SER A 407 -17.73 14.60 5.07
C SER A 407 -17.52 13.75 6.32
N MET A 408 -17.62 14.30 7.53
CA MET A 408 -17.74 13.49 8.75
C MET A 408 -19.06 12.71 8.77
N PHE A 409 -20.20 13.29 8.39
CA PHE A 409 -21.46 12.54 8.28
C PHE A 409 -21.33 11.36 7.31
N ARG A 410 -20.76 11.59 6.11
CA ARG A 410 -20.47 10.53 5.13
C ARG A 410 -19.44 9.51 5.61
N ALA A 411 -18.41 9.95 6.34
CA ALA A 411 -17.43 9.04 6.93
C ALA A 411 -18.02 8.23 8.08
N MET A 412 -19.00 8.77 8.82
CA MET A 412 -19.62 8.15 9.99
C MET A 412 -20.77 7.20 9.62
N THR A 413 -21.12 7.12 8.34
CA THR A 413 -22.29 6.39 7.85
C THR A 413 -21.98 5.59 6.58
N GLY A 414 -22.62 4.43 6.37
CA GLY A 414 -22.40 3.60 5.16
C GLY A 414 -22.71 4.31 3.84
N GLU A 415 -22.16 3.81 2.72
CA GLU A 415 -22.41 4.39 1.38
C GLU A 415 -23.88 4.29 0.97
N GLU A 416 -24.52 3.15 1.26
CA GLU A 416 -25.91 2.87 0.89
C GLU A 416 -26.92 3.49 1.87
N THR A 417 -27.95 4.14 1.31
CA THR A 417 -29.17 4.47 2.06
C THR A 417 -29.91 3.19 2.36
N LEU A 418 -30.37 3.02 3.59
CA LEU A 418 -31.12 1.83 3.99
C LEU A 418 -32.38 1.67 3.14
N GLU A 419 -32.56 0.47 2.61
CA GLU A 419 -33.82 0.04 1.99
C GLU A 419 -34.84 -0.32 3.09
N LEU A 420 -36.13 -0.24 2.77
CA LEU A 420 -37.20 -0.57 3.73
C LEU A 420 -37.38 -2.09 3.90
N THR A 421 -36.97 -2.87 2.90
CA THR A 421 -36.90 -4.33 2.92
C THR A 421 -35.46 -4.76 3.19
N GLU A 422 -35.20 -5.40 4.33
CA GLU A 422 -33.90 -6.02 4.58
C GLU A 422 -33.80 -7.27 3.69
N THR A 423 -32.97 -7.24 2.66
CA THR A 423 -32.49 -8.49 2.08
C THR A 423 -31.62 -9.16 3.14
N PRO A 424 -31.95 -10.38 3.61
CA PRO A 424 -31.02 -11.11 4.45
C PRO A 424 -29.75 -11.28 3.64
N ALA A 425 -28.61 -10.92 4.23
CA ALA A 425 -27.29 -11.18 3.68
C ALA A 425 -27.03 -12.70 3.70
N SER A 426 -27.79 -13.47 2.90
CA SER A 426 -27.58 -14.88 2.64
C SER A 426 -26.77 -15.03 1.36
N GLY A 427 -25.51 -14.66 1.50
CA GLY A 427 -24.45 -15.09 0.62
C GLY A 427 -23.19 -15.01 1.44
N ARG A 428 -22.65 -16.16 1.87
CA ARG A 428 -21.21 -16.21 2.16
C ARG A 428 -20.55 -15.71 0.88
N GLU A 429 -20.16 -14.44 0.84
CA GLU A 429 -19.12 -14.01 -0.07
C GLU A 429 -17.98 -14.98 0.22
N LEU A 430 -17.72 -15.88 -0.72
CA LEU A 430 -16.47 -16.61 -0.78
C LEU A 430 -15.43 -15.50 -0.73
N GLU A 431 -14.82 -15.31 0.44
CA GLU A 431 -13.74 -14.35 0.61
C GLU A 431 -12.77 -14.65 -0.53
N PRO A 432 -12.51 -13.69 -1.44
CA PRO A 432 -11.60 -13.96 -2.52
C PRO A 432 -10.28 -14.44 -1.91
N GLU A 433 -9.78 -15.52 -2.50
CA GLU A 433 -8.40 -15.96 -2.36
C GLU A 433 -7.49 -14.73 -2.28
N ILE A 434 -6.45 -14.75 -1.44
CA ILE A 434 -5.57 -13.60 -1.12
C ILE A 434 -4.99 -12.95 -2.39
N ASP A 435 -5.76 -12.11 -3.07
CA ASP A 435 -5.40 -11.46 -4.31
C ASP A 435 -4.97 -10.01 -4.01
N PRO A 436 -3.88 -9.51 -4.62
CA PRO A 436 -3.51 -8.10 -4.49
C PRO A 436 -4.65 -7.21 -5.04
N PRO A 437 -5.05 -6.15 -4.31
CA PRO A 437 -6.23 -5.37 -4.66
C PRO A 437 -5.99 -4.48 -5.88
N VAL A 438 -7.05 -4.26 -6.67
CA VAL A 438 -7.06 -3.33 -7.80
C VAL A 438 -8.06 -2.20 -7.54
N HIS A 439 -7.59 -1.12 -6.90
CA HIS A 439 -8.46 -0.08 -6.29
C HIS A 439 -9.10 0.92 -7.27
N TYR A 440 -8.81 0.87 -8.58
CA TYR A 440 -9.24 1.91 -9.55
C TYR A 440 -10.26 1.44 -10.61
N THR A 441 -10.96 0.33 -10.38
CA THR A 441 -11.69 -0.41 -11.44
C THR A 441 -13.21 -0.25 -11.50
N LYS A 442 -13.84 0.47 -10.56
CA LYS A 442 -15.31 0.66 -10.56
C LYS A 442 -15.68 2.12 -10.33
N GLY A 443 -16.55 2.64 -11.20
CA GLY A 443 -17.02 4.03 -11.14
C GLY A 443 -18.50 4.12 -10.78
N ARG A 444 -18.81 5.06 -9.89
CA ARG A 444 -20.02 5.89 -9.92
C ARG A 444 -19.78 7.16 -9.08
N ASP A 445 -20.35 8.26 -9.58
CA ASP A 445 -20.29 9.67 -9.17
C ASP A 445 -19.04 10.51 -9.47
N PHE A 446 -19.34 11.63 -10.15
CA PHE A 446 -18.43 12.47 -10.91
C PHE A 446 -18.45 13.88 -10.33
N GLU A 447 -17.37 14.29 -9.66
CA GLU A 447 -16.93 15.68 -9.69
C GLU A 447 -15.46 15.85 -9.27
N ASN A 448 -14.66 16.30 -10.25
CA ASN A 448 -13.42 17.09 -10.18
C ASN A 448 -12.19 16.58 -9.41
N SER A 449 -11.33 15.78 -10.04
CA SER A 449 -9.89 16.09 -9.97
C SER A 449 -9.28 15.98 -11.38
N ILE A 450 -8.83 17.12 -11.94
CA ILE A 450 -8.30 17.24 -13.32
C ILE A 450 -6.76 17.05 -13.33
N ASP A 451 -6.17 16.54 -12.25
CA ASP A 451 -4.73 16.36 -12.16
C ASP A 451 -4.30 15.03 -12.82
N LEU A 452 -4.11 15.07 -14.13
CA LEU A 452 -3.70 13.92 -14.93
C LEU A 452 -2.35 13.33 -14.49
N VAL A 453 -1.40 14.18 -14.08
CA VAL A 453 -0.10 13.72 -13.59
C VAL A 453 -0.29 12.88 -12.33
N ARG A 454 -1.12 13.34 -11.40
CA ARG A 454 -1.48 12.59 -10.19
C ARG A 454 -2.19 11.29 -10.53
N LEU A 455 -3.18 11.32 -11.41
CA LEU A 455 -3.97 10.14 -11.83
C LEU A 455 -3.07 9.04 -12.42
N VAL A 456 -2.16 9.41 -13.32
CA VAL A 456 -1.21 8.47 -13.93
C VAL A 456 -0.25 7.91 -12.88
N ASN A 457 0.29 8.75 -11.98
CA ASN A 457 1.17 8.27 -10.91
C ASN A 457 0.46 7.28 -9.97
N GLN A 458 -0.79 7.54 -9.60
CA GLN A 458 -1.54 6.64 -8.72
C GLN A 458 -1.86 5.30 -9.39
N PHE A 459 -2.33 5.32 -10.63
CA PHE A 459 -2.59 4.09 -11.37
C PHE A 459 -1.31 3.30 -11.61
N SER A 460 -0.21 3.98 -11.94
CA SER A 460 1.11 3.35 -12.09
C SER A 460 1.56 2.71 -10.78
N SER A 461 1.37 3.41 -9.66
CA SER A 461 1.71 2.88 -8.34
C SER A 461 0.90 1.62 -8.02
N MET A 462 -0.42 1.63 -8.26
CA MET A 462 -1.25 0.43 -8.04
C MET A 462 -0.84 -0.71 -8.97
N ALA A 463 -0.65 -0.46 -10.26
CA ALA A 463 -0.31 -1.50 -11.22
C ALA A 463 1.07 -2.13 -10.95
N LEU A 464 2.08 -1.31 -10.63
CA LEU A 464 3.40 -1.80 -10.24
C LEU A 464 3.35 -2.57 -8.91
N ASN A 465 2.61 -2.07 -7.92
CA ASN A 465 2.41 -2.80 -6.66
C ASN A 465 1.72 -4.14 -6.91
N TYR A 466 0.69 -4.18 -7.77
CA TYR A 466 0.01 -5.42 -8.14
C TYR A 466 0.98 -6.43 -8.78
N LYS A 467 1.77 -5.98 -9.78
CA LYS A 467 2.79 -6.79 -10.47
C LYS A 467 3.75 -7.44 -9.47
N VAL A 468 4.36 -6.63 -8.63
CA VAL A 468 5.42 -7.08 -7.74
C VAL A 468 4.87 -7.94 -6.59
N LYS A 469 3.67 -7.63 -6.09
CA LYS A 469 3.02 -8.43 -5.04
C LYS A 469 2.56 -9.80 -5.56
N SER A 470 2.07 -9.89 -6.79
CA SER A 470 1.69 -11.17 -7.39
C SER A 470 2.89 -12.09 -7.64
N GLU A 471 4.06 -11.54 -7.94
CA GLU A 471 5.32 -12.31 -8.10
C GLU A 471 5.79 -13.01 -6.82
N ILE A 472 5.48 -12.46 -5.63
CA ILE A 472 5.91 -13.04 -4.34
C ILE A 472 4.80 -13.81 -3.61
N GLU A 473 3.56 -13.71 -4.09
CA GLU A 473 2.38 -14.20 -3.38
C GLU A 473 2.48 -15.71 -3.06
N ASP A 474 2.87 -16.52 -4.04
CA ASP A 474 2.99 -17.97 -3.87
C ASP A 474 4.04 -18.34 -2.81
N ARG A 475 5.18 -17.64 -2.81
CA ARG A 475 6.25 -17.83 -1.82
C ARG A 475 5.77 -17.47 -0.42
N VAL A 476 5.08 -16.34 -0.29
CA VAL A 476 4.51 -15.87 0.99
C VAL A 476 3.45 -16.84 1.51
N ARG A 477 2.55 -17.31 0.66
CA ARG A 477 1.51 -18.30 1.01
C ARG A 477 2.10 -19.63 1.46
N LEU A 478 3.13 -20.12 0.76
CA LEU A 478 3.81 -21.36 1.15
C LEU A 478 4.57 -21.19 2.48
N GLY A 479 5.17 -20.02 2.73
CA GLY A 479 5.75 -19.68 4.03
C GLY A 479 4.70 -19.64 5.15
N GLN A 480 3.53 -19.03 4.89
CA GLN A 480 2.40 -19.04 5.82
C GLN A 480 1.93 -20.48 6.10
N ALA A 481 1.83 -21.31 5.06
CA ALA A 481 1.44 -22.71 5.18
C ALA A 481 2.40 -23.51 6.07
N ILE A 482 3.72 -23.23 6.02
CA ILE A 482 4.69 -23.84 6.95
C ILE A 482 4.35 -23.50 8.41
N ILE A 483 4.02 -22.23 8.70
CA ILE A 483 3.67 -21.74 10.04
C ILE A 483 2.34 -22.31 10.52
N GLU A 484 1.35 -22.37 9.65
CA GLU A 484 0.05 -23.00 9.93
C GLU A 484 0.20 -24.49 10.23
N ASP A 485 1.03 -25.18 9.45
CA ASP A 485 1.26 -26.62 9.60
C ASP A 485 1.90 -26.96 10.95
N ALA A 486 2.94 -26.22 11.34
CA ALA A 486 3.53 -26.40 12.66
C ALA A 486 2.55 -26.07 13.79
N SER A 487 1.67 -25.08 13.61
CA SER A 487 0.60 -24.78 14.57
C SER A 487 -0.34 -25.97 14.76
N ARG A 488 -0.76 -26.62 13.66
CA ARG A 488 -1.62 -27.82 13.71
C ARG A 488 -0.94 -29.00 14.41
N ILE A 489 0.35 -29.22 14.18
CA ILE A 489 1.11 -30.29 14.83
C ILE A 489 1.10 -30.12 16.36
N VAL A 490 1.29 -28.89 16.85
CA VAL A 490 1.26 -28.58 18.29
C VAL A 490 -0.16 -28.76 18.88
N GLU A 491 -1.20 -28.31 18.16
CA GLU A 491 -2.60 -28.46 18.59
C GLU A 491 -3.01 -29.94 18.72
N LYS A 492 -2.60 -30.80 17.78
CA LYS A 492 -2.83 -32.26 17.84
C LYS A 492 -2.05 -32.94 18.99
N GLY A 493 -0.91 -32.38 19.40
CA GLY A 493 0.02 -32.98 20.37
C GLY A 493 -0.17 -32.62 21.86
N ARG A 494 -1.02 -31.64 22.21
CA ARG A 494 -1.41 -31.15 23.57
C ARG A 494 -0.31 -30.91 24.64
N ASN A 495 0.95 -31.27 24.42
CA ASN A 495 2.07 -31.08 25.33
C ASN A 495 3.15 -30.18 24.71
N PRO A 496 3.83 -29.34 25.52
CA PRO A 496 4.99 -28.59 25.08
C PRO A 496 6.08 -29.52 24.55
N LEU A 497 6.58 -29.26 23.34
CA LEU A 497 7.74 -29.95 22.79
C LEU A 497 9.00 -29.40 23.47
N TYR A 498 9.98 -30.26 23.73
CA TYR A 498 11.29 -29.90 24.26
C TYR A 498 12.36 -30.34 23.26
N ASP A 499 13.48 -29.61 23.19
CA ASP A 499 14.63 -30.08 22.44
C ASP A 499 15.41 -31.17 23.21
N ARG A 500 16.47 -31.69 22.58
CA ARG A 500 17.36 -32.69 23.21
C ARG A 500 18.10 -32.14 24.44
N ALA A 501 18.12 -30.83 24.64
CA ALA A 501 18.72 -30.15 25.78
C ALA A 501 17.67 -29.70 26.82
N SER A 502 16.44 -30.25 26.76
CA SER A 502 15.33 -29.94 27.67
C SER A 502 14.89 -28.48 27.67
N LYS A 503 15.21 -27.71 26.63
CA LYS A 503 14.72 -26.35 26.43
C LYS A 503 13.33 -26.40 25.81
N LEU A 504 12.39 -25.64 26.38
CA LEU A 504 11.03 -25.52 25.87
C LEU A 504 11.05 -25.02 24.42
N LEU A 505 10.51 -25.82 23.50
CA LEU A 505 10.38 -25.48 22.08
C LEU A 505 9.04 -24.83 21.73
N THR A 506 7.97 -25.10 22.50
CA THR A 506 6.63 -24.53 22.25
C THR A 506 5.76 -24.47 23.52
N SER A 507 5.15 -23.33 23.80
CA SER A 507 4.10 -23.09 24.79
C SER A 507 2.73 -23.00 24.11
N LYS A 508 1.66 -23.15 24.90
CA LYS A 508 0.27 -23.13 24.44
C LYS A 508 -0.15 -21.79 23.80
N GLU A 509 0.55 -20.68 24.07
CA GLU A 509 0.13 -19.33 23.66
C GLU A 509 1.03 -18.66 22.60
N GLY A 510 2.32 -19.01 22.50
CA GLY A 510 3.27 -18.29 21.66
C GLY A 510 3.14 -18.54 20.15
N LEU A 511 2.73 -19.74 19.74
CA LEU A 511 2.58 -20.12 18.33
C LEU A 511 1.30 -19.54 17.68
N PRO A 512 0.14 -19.52 18.36
CA PRO A 512 -1.02 -18.75 17.91
C PRO A 512 -0.72 -17.25 17.68
N ASN A 513 0.11 -16.65 18.54
CA ASN A 513 0.54 -15.26 18.39
C ASN A 513 1.37 -15.07 17.12
N LEU A 514 2.34 -15.95 16.86
CA LEU A 514 3.15 -15.95 15.64
C LEU A 514 2.26 -16.07 14.39
N LYS A 515 1.38 -17.07 14.36
CA LYS A 515 0.43 -17.30 13.25
C LYS A 515 -0.41 -16.05 12.98
N SER A 516 -0.98 -15.45 14.03
CA SER A 516 -1.81 -14.25 13.91
C SER A 516 -1.02 -13.02 13.45
N GLY A 517 0.20 -12.83 13.98
CA GLY A 517 1.11 -11.75 13.57
C GLY A 517 1.53 -11.86 12.10
N VAL A 518 1.89 -13.07 11.65
CA VAL A 518 2.24 -13.32 10.24
C VAL A 518 1.03 -13.12 9.33
N ARG A 519 -0.13 -13.67 9.69
CA ARG A 519 -1.36 -13.46 8.93
C ARG A 519 -1.68 -11.98 8.77
N TYR A 520 -1.59 -11.18 9.83
CA TYR A 520 -1.79 -9.74 9.72
C TYR A 520 -0.74 -9.07 8.85
N GLY A 521 0.54 -9.44 8.96
CA GLY A 521 1.60 -8.91 8.10
C GLY A 521 1.33 -9.16 6.62
N ILE A 522 0.82 -10.35 6.28
CA ILE A 522 0.40 -10.72 4.91
C ILE A 522 -0.85 -9.94 4.50
N GLU A 523 -1.90 -9.87 5.32
CA GLU A 523 -3.11 -9.08 5.05
C GLU A 523 -2.76 -7.60 4.80
N ALA A 524 -1.96 -7.01 5.67
CA ALA A 524 -1.56 -5.62 5.60
C ALA A 524 -0.62 -5.31 4.43
N GLY A 525 0.32 -6.22 4.14
CA GLY A 525 1.36 -6.06 3.13
C GLY A 525 0.97 -6.50 1.71
N ILE A 526 0.13 -7.53 1.56
CA ILE A 526 -0.34 -8.02 0.26
C ILE A 526 -1.70 -7.40 -0.09
N LYS A 527 -2.69 -7.52 0.80
CA LYS A 527 -4.06 -7.02 0.54
C LYS A 527 -4.25 -5.53 0.81
N GLY A 528 -3.31 -4.89 1.52
CA GLY A 528 -3.48 -3.51 1.99
C GLY A 528 -4.51 -3.36 3.11
N GLU A 529 -4.97 -4.47 3.70
CA GLU A 529 -5.98 -4.53 4.77
C GLU A 529 -5.34 -4.22 6.14
N LYS A 530 -4.86 -2.99 6.29
CA LYS A 530 -4.16 -2.56 7.52
C LYS A 530 -5.11 -2.38 8.72
N ARG A 531 -6.43 -2.41 8.49
CA ARG A 531 -7.49 -2.05 9.44
C ARG A 531 -8.65 -3.05 9.37
N LEU A 532 -9.40 -3.18 10.45
CA LEU A 532 -10.66 -3.92 10.45
C LEU A 532 -11.72 -3.17 9.64
N ALA A 533 -12.21 -3.78 8.56
CA ALA A 533 -13.18 -3.18 7.64
C ALA A 533 -14.56 -2.92 8.28
N LYS A 534 -14.91 -3.59 9.39
CA LYS A 534 -16.25 -3.58 10.00
C LYS A 534 -16.24 -3.50 11.54
N GLU A 535 -15.47 -2.60 12.14
CA GLU A 535 -15.64 -2.31 13.57
C GLU A 535 -16.95 -1.51 13.80
N GLY A 536 -18.01 -2.23 14.21
CA GLY A 536 -19.22 -1.65 14.79
C GLY A 536 -20.16 -0.98 13.79
N GLU A 537 -20.75 -1.74 12.86
CA GLU A 537 -22.03 -1.32 12.29
C GLU A 537 -23.10 -1.45 13.37
N SER A 538 -23.64 -0.32 13.82
CA SER A 538 -24.85 -0.35 14.63
C SER A 538 -26.03 -0.66 13.71
N GLY A 539 -26.88 -1.62 14.06
CA GLY A 539 -28.23 -1.75 13.48
C GLY A 539 -29.14 -0.54 13.74
N ASN A 540 -28.62 0.52 14.39
CA ASN A 540 -29.32 1.78 14.61
C ASN A 540 -28.93 2.83 13.56
N PRO A 541 -29.81 3.12 12.59
CA PRO A 541 -29.54 4.17 11.62
C PRO A 541 -29.41 5.55 12.25
N ILE A 542 -28.62 6.40 11.60
CA ILE A 542 -28.57 7.84 11.83
C ILE A 542 -29.01 8.54 10.55
N TYR A 543 -29.90 9.52 10.69
CA TYR A 543 -30.54 10.27 9.61
C TYR A 543 -30.08 11.74 9.56
N SER A 544 -29.42 12.23 10.61
CA SER A 544 -28.78 13.57 10.68
C SER A 544 -27.78 13.64 11.85
N LEU A 545 -26.78 14.53 11.74
CA LEU A 545 -25.91 14.92 12.86
C LEU A 545 -26.58 15.86 13.86
N ASN A 546 -27.70 16.49 13.47
CA ASN A 546 -28.51 17.25 14.39
C ASN A 546 -29.34 16.28 15.25
N LEU A 547 -29.11 16.27 16.57
CA LEU A 547 -29.78 15.38 17.53
C LEU A 547 -31.31 15.51 17.50
N SER A 548 -31.83 16.73 17.30
CA SER A 548 -33.28 16.98 17.21
C SER A 548 -33.84 16.47 15.89
N GLU A 549 -33.21 16.82 14.77
CA GLU A 549 -33.63 16.39 13.43
C GLU A 549 -33.54 14.86 13.27
N ASN A 550 -32.49 14.25 13.82
CA ASN A 550 -32.30 12.79 13.81
C ASN A 550 -33.39 12.08 14.63
N ARG A 551 -33.82 12.66 15.77
CA ARG A 551 -34.94 12.13 16.55
C ARG A 551 -36.25 12.19 15.77
N ASP A 552 -36.52 13.30 15.08
CA ASP A 552 -37.73 13.44 14.25
C ASP A 552 -37.74 12.50 13.04
N LYS A 553 -36.62 12.40 12.31
CA LYS A 553 -36.46 11.45 11.19
C LYS A 553 -36.55 10.00 11.66
N LYS A 554 -35.99 9.65 12.82
CA LYS A 554 -36.18 8.31 13.45
C LYS A 554 -37.65 8.01 13.76
N ARG A 555 -38.41 8.99 14.24
CA ARG A 555 -39.85 8.83 14.50
C ARG A 555 -40.61 8.57 13.20
N LYS A 556 -40.31 9.33 12.13
CA LYS A 556 -40.90 9.12 10.79
C LYS A 556 -40.55 7.75 10.21
N ALA A 557 -39.29 7.35 10.27
CA ALA A 557 -38.83 6.02 9.84
C ALA A 557 -39.58 4.88 10.54
N ARG A 558 -39.80 4.98 11.86
CA ARG A 558 -40.59 3.99 12.62
C ARG A 558 -42.06 3.96 12.18
N ALA A 559 -42.64 5.11 11.84
CA ALA A 559 -44.01 5.18 11.35
C ALA A 559 -44.15 4.52 9.97
N ILE A 560 -43.19 4.73 9.07
CA ILE A 560 -43.17 4.09 7.74
C ILE A 560 -43.03 2.57 7.87
N ARG A 561 -42.13 2.07 8.72
CA ARG A 561 -42.00 0.62 8.98
C ARG A 561 -43.30 0.00 9.48
N ARG A 562 -44.02 0.66 10.38
CA ARG A 562 -45.36 0.19 10.83
C ARG A 562 -46.39 0.14 9.70
N LYS A 563 -46.33 1.06 8.72
CA LYS A 563 -47.20 1.03 7.54
C LYS A 563 -46.86 -0.16 6.63
N ARG A 564 -45.57 -0.47 6.46
CA ARG A 564 -45.09 -1.67 5.74
C ARG A 564 -45.60 -2.94 6.42
N ASP A 565 -45.38 -3.09 7.72
CA ASP A 565 -45.79 -4.30 8.47
C ASP A 565 -47.30 -4.54 8.35
N LYS A 566 -48.09 -3.47 8.34
CA LYS A 566 -49.53 -3.54 8.11
C LYS A 566 -49.88 -3.98 6.68
N LEU A 567 -49.15 -3.50 5.67
CA LEU A 567 -49.35 -3.91 4.27
C LEU A 567 -48.97 -5.37 4.04
N GLU A 568 -47.90 -5.85 4.66
CA GLU A 568 -47.51 -7.27 4.64
C GLU A 568 -48.62 -8.13 5.27
N LEU A 569 -49.13 -7.72 6.44
CA LEU A 569 -50.24 -8.41 7.10
C LEU A 569 -51.52 -8.40 6.23
N ASP A 570 -51.87 -7.25 5.64
CA ASP A 570 -53.05 -7.14 4.77
C ASP A 570 -52.90 -8.01 3.50
N LEU A 571 -51.67 -8.25 3.01
CA LEU A 571 -51.39 -9.18 1.90
C LEU A 571 -51.49 -10.64 2.35
N GLU A 572 -50.91 -11.00 3.50
CA GLU A 572 -50.97 -12.35 4.08
C GLU A 572 -52.41 -12.76 4.43
N GLU A 573 -53.21 -11.82 4.95
CA GLU A 573 -54.63 -12.00 5.25
C GLU A 573 -55.53 -11.90 4.00
N GLY A 574 -54.94 -11.68 2.80
CA GLY A 574 -55.65 -11.62 1.53
C GLY A 574 -56.58 -10.41 1.36
N ARG A 575 -56.43 -9.36 2.18
CA ARG A 575 -57.22 -8.12 2.12
C ARG A 575 -56.81 -7.21 0.98
N ILE A 576 -55.58 -7.35 0.48
CA ILE A 576 -55.06 -6.65 -0.69
C ILE A 576 -54.40 -7.65 -1.64
N ILE A 577 -54.37 -7.32 -2.94
CA ILE A 577 -53.72 -8.15 -3.97
C ILE A 577 -52.24 -7.78 -4.12
N GLN A 578 -51.42 -8.72 -4.61
CA GLN A 578 -49.97 -8.54 -4.80
C GLN A 578 -49.58 -7.25 -5.56
N LYS A 579 -50.40 -6.87 -6.55
CA LYS A 579 -50.18 -5.64 -7.32
C LYS A 579 -50.38 -4.39 -6.46
N GLU A 580 -51.45 -4.35 -5.67
CA GLU A 580 -51.76 -3.23 -4.78
C GLU A 580 -50.77 -3.14 -3.61
N TYR A 581 -50.28 -4.27 -3.13
CA TYR A 581 -49.15 -4.33 -2.20
C TYR A 581 -47.91 -3.68 -2.82
N SER A 582 -47.52 -4.09 -4.03
CA SER A 582 -46.32 -3.58 -4.72
C SER A 582 -46.39 -2.07 -4.96
N ASP A 583 -47.54 -1.55 -5.39
CA ASP A 583 -47.74 -0.12 -5.65
C ASP A 583 -47.64 0.72 -4.34
N LYS A 584 -48.24 0.23 -3.24
CA LYS A 584 -48.16 0.91 -1.93
C LYS A 584 -46.76 0.76 -1.30
N MET A 585 -46.08 -0.35 -1.57
CA MET A 585 -44.72 -0.60 -1.10
C MET A 585 -43.71 0.35 -1.75
N ALA A 586 -43.82 0.57 -3.06
CA ALA A 586 -42.96 1.52 -3.78
C ALA A 586 -43.05 2.95 -3.20
N ILE A 587 -44.25 3.40 -2.81
CA ILE A 587 -44.45 4.72 -2.19
C ILE A 587 -43.79 4.78 -0.80
N LEU A 588 -43.90 3.73 0.01
CA LEU A 588 -43.27 3.69 1.33
C LEU A 588 -41.74 3.58 1.25
N GLU A 589 -41.22 2.89 0.25
CA GLU A 589 -39.78 2.84 -0.04
C GLU A 589 -39.26 4.22 -0.45
N GLU A 590 -39.99 4.96 -1.30
CA GLU A 590 -39.63 6.33 -1.67
C GLU A 590 -39.65 7.27 -0.44
N GLU A 591 -40.74 7.25 0.36
CA GLU A 591 -40.83 8.00 1.64
C GLU A 591 -39.68 7.64 2.61
N TYR A 592 -39.22 6.39 2.61
CA TYR A 592 -38.13 5.94 3.46
C TYR A 592 -36.76 6.36 2.95
N HIS A 593 -36.52 6.27 1.63
CA HIS A 593 -35.29 6.73 0.98
C HIS A 593 -35.08 8.23 1.16
N GLU A 594 -36.15 9.04 1.07
CA GLU A 594 -36.09 10.49 1.31
C GLU A 594 -35.62 10.87 2.72
N LEU A 595 -35.82 10.01 3.71
CA LEU A 595 -35.30 10.24 5.07
C LEU A 595 -33.77 10.16 5.14
N GLY A 596 -33.12 9.51 4.16
CA GLY A 596 -31.66 9.46 4.01
C GLY A 596 -30.95 8.71 5.14
N GLY A 597 -31.61 7.72 5.74
CA GLY A 597 -31.05 6.92 6.84
C GLY A 597 -29.89 6.06 6.40
N LYS A 598 -28.79 6.12 7.15
CA LYS A 598 -27.61 5.30 6.90
C LYS A 598 -27.16 4.60 8.18
N ASN A 599 -26.59 3.39 8.05
CA ASN A 599 -26.02 2.66 9.19
C ASN A 599 -24.81 3.42 9.75
N LEU A 600 -24.76 3.57 11.07
CA LEU A 600 -23.60 4.15 11.74
C LEU A 600 -22.45 3.15 11.72
N VAL A 601 -21.31 3.57 11.18
CA VAL A 601 -20.05 2.81 11.23
C VAL A 601 -19.20 3.40 12.35
N TYR A 602 -19.22 2.77 13.53
CA TYR A 602 -18.49 3.26 14.72
C TYR A 602 -16.98 3.41 14.41
N GLY A 603 -16.37 2.47 13.68
CA GLY A 603 -14.96 2.54 13.31
C GLY A 603 -14.60 3.81 12.55
N ALA A 604 -15.42 4.19 11.57
CA ALA A 604 -15.15 5.36 10.73
C ALA A 604 -15.46 6.70 11.45
N PHE A 605 -16.40 6.71 12.40
CA PHE A 605 -16.61 7.81 13.36
C PHE A 605 -15.38 8.09 14.22
N PHE A 606 -14.85 7.06 14.87
CA PHE A 606 -13.68 7.24 15.70
C PHE A 606 -12.42 7.54 14.89
N GLU A 607 -12.30 7.06 13.65
CA GLU A 607 -11.22 7.46 12.75
C GLU A 607 -11.22 8.95 12.41
N GLY A 608 -12.38 9.55 12.18
CA GLY A 608 -12.51 11.00 12.02
C GLY A 608 -12.04 11.78 13.26
N ILE A 609 -12.35 11.26 14.46
CA ILE A 609 -11.89 11.83 15.73
C ILE A 609 -10.36 11.71 15.87
N LEU A 610 -9.79 10.53 15.58
CA LEU A 610 -8.34 10.34 15.65
C LEU A 610 -7.61 11.24 14.65
N ALA A 611 -8.12 11.38 13.43
CA ALA A 611 -7.55 12.27 12.41
C ALA A 611 -7.56 13.74 12.87
N TYR A 612 -8.65 14.20 13.49
CA TYR A 612 -8.72 15.55 14.05
C TYR A 612 -7.79 15.72 15.27
N ALA A 613 -7.74 14.75 16.18
CA ALA A 613 -6.82 14.74 17.32
C ALA A 613 -5.36 14.83 16.85
N GLN A 614 -5.01 14.06 15.82
CA GLN A 614 -3.70 14.06 15.17
C GLN A 614 -3.39 15.44 14.56
N LEU A 615 -4.34 16.02 13.82
CA LEU A 615 -4.23 17.36 13.25
C LEU A 615 -4.02 18.41 14.34
N LYS A 616 -4.86 18.45 15.38
CA LYS A 616 -4.72 19.40 16.49
C LYS A 616 -3.40 19.23 17.25
N GLY A 617 -2.96 17.99 17.45
CA GLY A 617 -1.77 17.67 18.23
C GLY A 617 -0.46 17.99 17.50
N MET A 618 -0.39 17.76 16.20
CA MET A 618 0.84 17.88 15.42
C MET A 618 0.85 19.05 14.42
N ALA A 619 -0.30 19.58 14.00
CA ALA A 619 -0.30 20.67 13.03
C ALA A 619 0.45 21.89 13.58
N PHE A 620 1.42 22.36 12.81
CA PHE A 620 2.24 23.54 13.11
C PHE A 620 2.93 23.51 14.49
N ASN A 621 3.06 22.33 15.08
CA ASN A 621 3.60 22.19 16.43
C ASN A 621 5.14 22.29 16.41
N VAL A 622 5.64 23.53 16.57
CA VAL A 622 7.08 23.84 16.58
C VAL A 622 7.79 23.13 17.74
N THR A 623 7.19 23.10 18.94
CA THR A 623 7.83 22.49 20.11
C THR A 623 7.95 20.98 19.98
N ALA A 624 6.92 20.30 19.47
CA ALA A 624 7.00 18.87 19.13
C ALA A 624 8.00 18.60 18.00
N GLY A 625 8.02 19.45 16.97
CA GLY A 625 9.03 19.36 15.90
C GLY A 625 10.46 19.47 16.42
N LEU A 626 10.73 20.46 17.27
CA LEU A 626 12.04 20.68 17.90
C LEU A 626 12.41 19.53 18.86
N THR A 627 11.46 19.03 19.66
CA THR A 627 11.69 17.86 20.53
C THR A 627 12.08 16.64 19.70
N ASN A 628 11.35 16.38 18.61
CA ASN A 628 11.61 15.26 17.72
C ASN A 628 12.97 15.41 17.01
N LEU A 629 13.32 16.63 16.59
CA LEU A 629 14.63 16.94 16.01
C LEU A 629 15.76 16.68 17.01
N SER A 630 15.64 17.18 18.24
CA SER A 630 16.63 16.98 19.30
C SER A 630 16.78 15.49 19.64
N TRP A 631 15.66 14.80 19.88
CA TRP A 631 15.67 13.35 20.12
C TRP A 631 16.32 12.59 18.97
N GLY A 632 15.95 12.87 17.72
CA GLY A 632 16.51 12.21 16.55
C GLY A 632 18.00 12.45 16.38
N ILE A 633 18.50 13.66 16.63
CA ILE A 633 19.94 13.96 16.60
C ILE A 633 20.68 13.19 17.71
N LEU A 634 20.18 13.23 18.94
CA LEU A 634 20.80 12.51 20.07
C LEU A 634 20.80 10.99 19.85
N SER A 635 19.70 10.44 19.32
CA SER A 635 19.59 9.03 18.94
C SER A 635 20.65 8.64 17.91
N ASN A 636 20.88 9.48 16.89
CA ASN A 636 21.95 9.27 15.92
C ASN A 636 23.34 9.28 16.57
N PHE A 637 23.60 10.17 17.54
CA PHE A 637 24.88 10.18 18.28
C PHE A 637 25.06 8.96 19.18
N ILE A 638 24.00 8.50 19.86
CA ILE A 638 24.01 7.25 20.64
C ILE A 638 24.36 6.07 19.73
N HIS A 639 23.80 6.04 18.52
CA HIS A 639 24.10 5.00 17.54
C HIS A 639 25.51 5.08 16.98
N ALA A 640 25.98 6.29 16.64
CA ALA A 640 27.33 6.52 16.11
C ALA A 640 28.43 6.01 17.06
N ALA A 641 28.20 6.08 18.38
CA ALA A 641 29.11 5.53 19.37
C ALA A 641 29.34 4.01 19.23
N SER A 642 28.35 3.27 18.70
CA SER A 642 28.47 1.83 18.46
C SER A 642 29.49 1.48 17.37
N ASN A 643 29.79 2.42 16.45
CA ASN A 643 30.57 2.21 15.23
C ASN A 643 30.07 1.07 14.32
N GLN A 644 28.79 0.68 14.41
CA GLN A 644 28.25 -0.43 13.63
C GLN A 644 27.86 -0.03 12.20
N ASP A 645 27.19 1.12 12.04
CA ASP A 645 26.65 1.57 10.75
C ASP A 645 27.28 2.87 10.26
N PHE A 646 27.78 3.68 11.20
CA PHE A 646 28.58 4.88 11.00
C PHE A 646 29.21 5.29 12.33
N ASN A 647 30.21 6.17 12.29
CA ASN A 647 30.88 6.73 13.44
C ASN A 647 30.59 8.23 13.63
N ASP A 648 31.05 8.79 14.75
CA ASP A 648 30.84 10.21 15.09
C ASP A 648 31.36 11.15 13.98
N LYS A 649 32.53 10.86 13.38
CA LYS A 649 33.12 11.70 12.34
C LYS A 649 32.23 11.76 11.10
N GLN A 650 31.73 10.61 10.64
CA GLN A 650 30.80 10.51 9.51
C GLN A 650 29.48 11.19 9.84
N LEU A 651 28.96 11.06 11.07
CA LEU A 651 27.74 11.74 11.49
C LEU A 651 27.90 13.27 11.51
N PHE A 652 29.00 13.80 12.04
CA PHE A 652 29.29 15.23 12.00
C PHE A 652 29.43 15.76 10.57
N GLN A 653 30.09 15.00 9.69
CA GLN A 653 30.17 15.33 8.26
C GLN A 653 28.79 15.37 7.62
N ALA A 654 27.97 14.34 7.86
CA ALA A 654 26.59 14.26 7.38
C ALA A 654 25.74 15.43 7.89
N MET A 655 25.85 15.77 9.18
CA MET A 655 25.18 16.94 9.77
C MET A 655 25.58 18.23 9.05
N SER A 656 26.89 18.42 8.81
CA SER A 656 27.40 19.59 8.07
C SER A 656 26.82 19.65 6.65
N MET A 657 26.77 18.52 5.94
CA MET A 657 26.24 18.43 4.58
C MET A 657 24.74 18.75 4.54
N VAL A 658 23.95 18.16 5.44
CA VAL A 658 22.49 18.38 5.53
C VAL A 658 22.17 19.84 5.87
N MET A 659 22.92 20.44 6.79
CA MET A 659 22.71 21.84 7.20
C MET A 659 23.20 22.84 6.13
N LYS A 660 24.37 22.62 5.51
CA LYS A 660 24.91 23.47 4.42
C LYS A 660 24.02 23.42 3.16
N GLY A 661 23.48 22.25 2.84
CA GLY A 661 22.57 22.06 1.71
C GLY A 661 21.31 22.94 1.79
N ARG A 662 20.91 23.38 2.99
CA ARG A 662 19.76 24.27 3.19
C ARG A 662 20.09 25.77 3.22
N LEU A 663 21.34 26.15 3.45
CA LEU A 663 21.77 27.56 3.50
C LEU A 663 22.13 28.13 2.11
N LYS A 664 22.43 27.28 1.11
CA LYS A 664 22.96 27.71 -0.20
C LYS A 664 21.97 27.76 -1.36
N THR A 665 20.75 27.20 -1.28
CA THR A 665 19.85 27.12 -2.44
C THR A 665 18.52 27.85 -2.24
N ARG A 666 18.12 28.65 -3.26
CA ARG A 666 16.76 29.24 -3.40
C ARG A 666 15.66 28.19 -3.63
N SER A 667 16.04 26.93 -3.83
CA SER A 667 15.20 25.74 -4.04
C SER A 667 15.82 24.57 -3.26
N ALA A 668 15.20 24.16 -2.16
CA ALA A 668 15.70 23.05 -1.32
C ALA A 668 15.61 21.66 -2.02
N GLU A 669 14.91 21.59 -3.16
CA GLU A 669 14.51 20.35 -3.83
C GLU A 669 15.54 19.83 -4.85
N ASP A 670 16.48 20.66 -5.28
CA ASP A 670 17.51 20.30 -6.27
C ASP A 670 18.85 19.92 -5.62
N THR A 671 18.86 19.81 -4.28
CA THR A 671 20.07 19.40 -3.55
C THR A 671 20.31 17.90 -3.73
N LYS A 672 21.58 17.50 -3.87
CA LYS A 672 22.01 16.10 -3.90
C LYS A 672 21.33 15.24 -2.83
N LEU A 673 21.26 15.77 -1.61
CA LEU A 673 20.59 15.12 -0.48
C LEU A 673 19.10 14.84 -0.75
N ALA A 674 18.34 15.85 -1.19
CA ALA A 674 16.90 15.68 -1.42
C ALA A 674 16.62 14.64 -2.51
N GLN A 675 17.43 14.64 -3.57
CA GLN A 675 17.33 13.67 -4.66
C GLN A 675 17.67 12.25 -4.19
N LEU A 676 18.69 12.08 -3.34
CA LEU A 676 19.05 10.79 -2.77
C LEU A 676 17.98 10.26 -1.82
N VAL A 677 17.44 11.09 -0.92
CA VAL A 677 16.36 10.71 -0.01
C VAL A 677 15.11 10.25 -0.78
N MET A 678 14.79 10.92 -1.89
CA MET A 678 13.71 10.49 -2.79
C MET A 678 14.04 9.19 -3.52
N ARG A 679 15.25 9.06 -4.09
CA ARG A 679 15.70 7.87 -4.84
C ARG A 679 15.65 6.60 -3.99
N TYR A 680 16.17 6.67 -2.77
CA TYR A 680 16.12 5.56 -1.82
C TYR A 680 14.76 5.46 -1.08
N ASN A 681 13.86 6.41 -1.30
CA ASN A 681 12.51 6.50 -0.70
C ASN A 681 12.52 6.30 0.83
N VAL A 682 13.54 6.84 1.52
CA VAL A 682 13.74 6.65 2.97
C VAL A 682 12.63 7.30 3.81
N LEU A 683 12.04 8.39 3.30
CA LEU A 683 10.90 9.09 3.92
C LEU A 683 9.53 8.64 3.38
N PHE A 684 9.50 7.64 2.50
CA PHE A 684 8.28 7.07 1.92
C PHE A 684 7.41 8.06 1.11
N GLU A 685 7.95 9.21 0.70
CA GLU A 685 7.21 10.25 -0.05
C GLU A 685 6.68 9.72 -1.40
N VAL A 686 7.40 8.82 -2.07
CA VAL A 686 6.96 8.19 -3.34
C VAL A 686 5.73 7.31 -3.09
N THR A 687 5.73 6.60 -1.96
CA THR A 687 4.60 5.80 -1.51
C THR A 687 3.39 6.69 -1.23
N GLU A 688 3.59 7.86 -0.59
CA GLU A 688 2.51 8.82 -0.33
C GLU A 688 1.92 9.49 -1.59
N ILE A 689 2.75 9.71 -2.63
CA ILE A 689 2.30 10.17 -3.96
C ILE A 689 1.35 9.14 -4.59
N GLY A 690 1.67 7.85 -4.49
CA GLY A 690 0.83 6.74 -4.96
C GLY A 690 -0.51 6.59 -4.21
N TYR A 691 -0.56 6.93 -2.91
CA TYR A 691 -1.79 6.90 -2.11
C TYR A 691 -2.59 8.22 -2.10
N GLY A 692 -2.15 9.18 -2.89
CA GLY A 692 -2.90 10.38 -3.24
C GLY A 692 -2.82 11.53 -2.28
N LYS A 693 -1.77 11.67 -1.45
CA LYS A 693 -1.54 12.94 -0.75
C LYS A 693 -1.05 13.99 -1.74
N LYS A 694 -1.73 15.13 -1.80
CA LYS A 694 -1.38 16.26 -2.68
C LYS A 694 -0.14 16.95 -2.11
N ASN A 695 1.03 16.65 -2.64
CA ASN A 695 2.24 17.45 -2.41
C ASN A 695 2.30 18.56 -3.47
N GLU A 696 1.50 19.63 -3.30
CA GLU A 696 1.74 20.86 -4.04
C GLU A 696 3.05 21.49 -3.56
N ARG A 697 4.11 21.31 -4.36
CA ARG A 697 5.38 22.05 -4.25
C ARG A 697 5.09 23.54 -4.48
N GLN A 698 5.16 24.39 -3.45
CA GLN A 698 5.04 25.83 -3.64
C GLN A 698 6.15 26.63 -2.95
N ARG A 699 6.67 27.56 -3.76
CA ARG A 699 7.64 28.61 -3.47
C ARG A 699 7.26 29.45 -2.25
N LEU A 700 8.29 29.91 -1.55
CA LEU A 700 8.29 30.97 -0.53
C LEU A 700 7.25 32.08 -0.78
N LYS A 701 6.26 32.16 0.12
CA LYS A 701 5.67 33.36 0.73
C LYS A 701 5.03 32.89 2.03
N MET A 702 5.20 33.60 3.15
CA MET A 702 4.73 33.28 4.52
C MET A 702 3.32 32.65 4.66
N LEU A 703 2.42 32.81 3.68
CA LEU A 703 1.11 32.14 3.62
C LEU A 703 1.15 30.66 3.17
N SER A 704 2.25 30.14 2.62
CA SER A 704 2.39 28.73 2.21
C SER A 704 2.47 27.78 3.40
N TYR A 705 2.92 28.27 4.57
CA TYR A 705 2.90 27.50 5.81
C TYR A 705 1.47 27.11 6.20
N ILE A 706 0.45 27.89 5.87
CA ILE A 706 -0.94 27.63 6.27
C ILE A 706 -1.55 26.41 5.52
N LYS A 707 -0.96 25.98 4.39
CA LYS A 707 -1.53 24.95 3.49
C LYS A 707 -1.17 23.49 3.83
N ASN A 708 -0.06 23.23 4.56
CA ASN A 708 0.32 21.88 4.97
C ASN A 708 0.55 21.79 6.49
N PRO A 709 -0.39 21.22 7.26
CA PRO A 709 -0.31 21.18 8.72
C PRO A 709 0.93 20.47 9.27
N TYR A 710 1.49 19.49 8.57
CA TYR A 710 2.57 18.63 9.07
C TYR A 710 3.96 18.97 8.53
N GLU A 711 4.12 20.14 7.91
CA GLU A 711 5.36 20.53 7.23
C GLU A 711 6.58 20.62 8.18
N ILE A 712 6.37 21.02 9.45
CA ILE A 712 7.44 21.07 10.46
C ILE A 712 7.95 19.66 10.75
N GLN A 713 7.06 18.71 11.03
CA GLN A 713 7.41 17.32 11.31
C GLN A 713 8.11 16.69 10.11
N ARG A 714 7.55 16.86 8.91
CA ARG A 714 8.17 16.35 7.68
C ARG A 714 9.59 16.89 7.48
N ARG A 715 9.83 18.18 7.79
CA ARG A 715 11.16 18.79 7.71
C ARG A 715 12.12 18.27 8.75
N THR A 716 11.67 17.99 9.96
CA THR A 716 12.52 17.44 11.02
C THR A 716 12.86 15.99 10.73
N GLU A 717 11.91 15.19 10.26
CA GLU A 717 12.14 13.83 9.76
C GLU A 717 13.17 13.80 8.63
N PHE A 718 13.05 14.72 7.65
CA PHE A 718 14.04 14.83 6.58
C PHE A 718 15.45 15.11 7.11
N ILE A 719 15.59 15.97 8.13
CA ILE A 719 16.90 16.26 8.71
C ILE A 719 17.45 15.03 9.42
N ILE A 720 16.72 14.47 10.39
CA ILE A 720 17.26 13.39 11.25
C ILE A 720 17.51 12.09 10.48
N GLN A 721 16.56 11.69 9.62
CA GLN A 721 16.68 10.48 8.81
C GLN A 721 17.65 10.67 7.64
N GLY A 722 17.68 11.87 7.05
CA GLY A 722 18.64 12.23 6.01
C GLY A 722 20.08 12.28 6.54
N MET A 723 20.29 12.78 7.76
CA MET A 723 21.59 12.74 8.45
C MET A 723 22.08 11.30 8.65
N SER A 724 21.23 10.42 9.18
CA SER A 724 21.56 8.98 9.35
C SER A 724 21.86 8.31 8.01
N MET A 725 21.04 8.56 6.97
CA MET A 725 21.27 8.02 5.63
C MET A 725 22.63 8.47 5.06
N VAL A 726 22.94 9.77 5.10
CA VAL A 726 24.23 10.28 4.58
C VAL A 726 25.40 9.73 5.38
N ALA A 727 25.28 9.62 6.71
CA ALA A 727 26.33 9.01 7.53
C ALA A 727 26.60 7.55 7.10
N GLN A 728 25.54 6.78 6.83
CA GLN A 728 25.66 5.41 6.29
C GLN A 728 26.25 5.39 4.87
N MET A 729 25.93 6.36 4.01
CA MET A 729 26.56 6.48 2.68
C MET A 729 28.04 6.81 2.77
N LEU A 730 28.45 7.65 3.72
CA LEU A 730 29.86 7.97 3.99
C LEU A 730 30.62 6.78 4.59
N ASN A 731 29.91 5.85 5.23
CA ASN A 731 30.48 4.60 5.75
C ASN A 731 30.54 3.48 4.71
N THR A 732 29.67 3.53 3.69
CA THR A 732 29.63 2.50 2.65
C THR A 732 30.64 2.83 1.55
N THR A 733 31.51 1.88 1.22
CA THR A 733 32.51 2.03 0.16
C THR A 733 32.02 1.45 -1.16
N VAL A 734 32.43 2.10 -2.26
CA VAL A 734 32.20 1.67 -3.64
C VAL A 734 33.51 1.81 -4.40
N THR A 735 33.81 0.85 -5.27
CA THR A 735 35.01 0.86 -6.12
C THR A 735 34.72 1.59 -7.43
N ASP A 736 35.55 2.57 -7.79
CA ASP A 736 35.48 3.26 -9.08
C ASP A 736 36.12 2.42 -10.22
N LEU A 737 36.02 2.90 -11.47
CA LEU A 737 36.62 2.25 -12.63
C LEU A 737 38.16 2.20 -12.55
N GLN A 738 38.78 3.07 -11.76
CA GLN A 738 40.21 3.11 -11.47
C GLN A 738 40.63 2.19 -10.31
N ARG A 739 39.69 1.41 -9.75
CA ARG A 739 39.89 0.51 -8.61
C ARG A 739 40.26 1.21 -7.30
N VAL A 740 39.88 2.47 -7.14
CA VAL A 740 40.03 3.24 -5.90
C VAL A 740 38.73 3.17 -5.11
N GLU A 741 38.85 2.95 -3.80
CA GLU A 741 37.69 2.99 -2.90
C GLU A 741 37.26 4.44 -2.65
N ARG A 742 35.97 4.70 -2.88
CA ARG A 742 35.28 5.97 -2.63
C ARG A 742 34.06 5.72 -1.75
N THR A 743 33.49 6.76 -1.18
CA THR A 743 32.23 6.61 -0.45
C THR A 743 31.07 6.45 -1.42
N LEU A 744 30.00 5.76 -1.00
CA LEU A 744 28.76 5.67 -1.78
C LEU A 744 28.18 7.06 -2.04
N TYR A 745 28.40 8.02 -1.12
CA TYR A 745 27.97 9.40 -1.35
C TYR A 745 28.66 10.03 -2.56
N ASP A 746 29.95 9.74 -2.78
CA ASP A 746 30.72 10.26 -3.91
C ASP A 746 30.34 9.62 -5.25
N ALA A 747 29.78 8.40 -5.22
CA ALA A 747 29.29 7.70 -6.41
C ALA A 747 28.07 8.36 -7.08
N TYR A 748 27.45 9.35 -6.43
CA TYR A 748 26.32 10.10 -6.97
C TYR A 748 26.70 11.54 -7.35
N LEU A 749 26.14 12.03 -8.44
CA LEU A 749 26.25 13.42 -8.89
C LEU A 749 25.37 14.36 -8.03
N GLU A 750 25.54 15.68 -8.19
CA GLU A 750 24.76 16.70 -7.49
C GLU A 750 23.24 16.61 -7.73
N ASN A 751 22.84 16.04 -8.87
CA ASN A 751 21.43 15.80 -9.21
C ASN A 751 20.90 14.45 -8.67
N GLY A 752 21.68 13.71 -7.86
CA GLY A 752 21.31 12.41 -7.31
C GLY A 752 21.31 11.25 -8.31
N LYS A 753 21.86 11.44 -9.52
CA LYS A 753 22.09 10.36 -10.49
C LYS A 753 23.41 9.65 -10.22
N TRP A 754 23.46 8.36 -10.55
CA TRP A 754 24.69 7.58 -10.51
C TRP A 754 25.75 8.20 -11.43
N ASN A 755 27.00 8.29 -10.95
CA ASN A 755 28.10 8.82 -11.75
C ASN A 755 28.67 7.72 -12.66
N GLU A 756 28.00 7.49 -13.80
CA GLU A 756 28.38 6.44 -14.75
C GLU A 756 29.80 6.63 -15.33
N ALA A 757 30.28 7.88 -15.41
CA ALA A 757 31.59 8.18 -15.97
C ALA A 757 32.75 7.67 -15.09
N GLU A 758 32.57 7.68 -13.77
CA GLU A 758 33.60 7.24 -12.80
C GLU A 758 33.36 5.83 -12.28
N PHE A 759 32.11 5.36 -12.23
CA PHE A 759 31.74 4.10 -11.59
C PHE A 759 31.14 3.05 -12.56
N GLY A 760 31.04 3.36 -13.86
CA GLY A 760 30.36 2.50 -14.84
C GLY A 760 28.84 2.54 -14.71
N SER A 761 28.12 1.80 -15.56
CA SER A 761 26.65 1.77 -15.50
C SER A 761 26.15 1.28 -14.14
N GLU A 762 25.04 1.86 -13.67
CA GLU A 762 24.46 1.55 -12.36
C GLU A 762 24.14 0.05 -12.20
N GLU A 763 23.67 -0.58 -13.29
CA GLU A 763 23.42 -2.03 -13.37
C GLU A 763 24.69 -2.86 -13.20
N ASN A 764 25.76 -2.56 -13.94
CA ASN A 764 27.02 -3.30 -13.86
C ASN A 764 27.71 -3.10 -12.50
N ALA A 765 27.49 -1.97 -11.84
CA ALA A 765 27.96 -1.71 -10.48
C ALA A 765 27.13 -2.42 -9.40
N GLY A 766 26.04 -3.10 -9.77
CA GLY A 766 25.14 -3.79 -8.85
C GLY A 766 24.21 -2.87 -8.05
N TRP A 767 24.03 -1.63 -8.49
CA TRP A 767 23.25 -0.59 -7.81
C TRP A 767 21.93 -0.24 -8.53
N ASP A 768 21.46 -1.08 -9.47
CA ASP A 768 20.23 -0.82 -10.24
C ASP A 768 19.04 -0.51 -9.32
N SER A 769 18.37 0.61 -9.60
CA SER A 769 17.20 1.08 -8.87
C SER A 769 15.92 1.07 -9.70
N LEU A 770 16.00 0.79 -11.00
CA LEU A 770 14.89 0.88 -11.95
C LEU A 770 14.28 -0.49 -12.27
N HIS A 771 15.09 -1.52 -12.47
CA HIS A 771 14.62 -2.86 -12.82
C HIS A 771 14.56 -3.76 -11.59
N LEU A 772 13.74 -3.36 -10.62
CA LEU A 772 13.50 -4.12 -9.40
C LEU A 772 12.21 -4.93 -9.52
N ASP A 773 12.30 -6.25 -9.35
CA ASP A 773 11.15 -7.14 -9.19
C ASP A 773 10.94 -7.53 -7.71
N GLY A 774 9.94 -8.36 -7.41
CA GLY A 774 9.62 -8.76 -6.03
C GLY A 774 10.68 -9.60 -5.33
N ASN A 775 11.63 -10.15 -6.08
CA ASN A 775 12.67 -11.06 -5.60
C ASN A 775 14.10 -10.49 -5.75
N THR A 776 14.28 -9.36 -6.42
CA THR A 776 15.59 -8.77 -6.73
C THR A 776 16.28 -8.25 -5.47
N GLU A 777 17.48 -8.76 -5.22
CA GLU A 777 18.36 -8.32 -4.13
C GLU A 777 19.72 -7.90 -4.69
N ASN A 778 20.02 -6.61 -4.66
CA ASN A 778 21.27 -6.02 -5.17
C ASN A 778 21.87 -5.04 -4.13
N ASN A 779 22.98 -4.34 -4.44
CA ASN A 779 23.60 -3.42 -3.49
C ASN A 779 22.66 -2.28 -3.10
N PHE A 780 21.88 -1.77 -4.07
CA PHE A 780 20.92 -0.69 -3.84
C PHE A 780 19.82 -1.08 -2.86
N THR A 781 19.15 -2.21 -3.09
CA THR A 781 18.06 -2.67 -2.22
C THR A 781 18.57 -3.05 -0.83
N ARG A 782 19.75 -3.67 -0.73
CA ARG A 782 20.40 -3.97 0.56
C ARG A 782 20.72 -2.72 1.36
N PHE A 783 21.35 -1.72 0.74
CA PHE A 783 21.67 -0.46 1.41
C PHE A 783 20.39 0.27 1.84
N ARG A 784 19.41 0.37 0.95
CA ARG A 784 18.10 0.99 1.25
C ARG A 784 17.44 0.34 2.46
N ASP A 785 17.32 -0.99 2.45
CA ASP A 785 16.58 -1.72 3.46
C ASP A 785 17.29 -1.65 4.82
N LYS A 786 18.64 -1.65 4.82
CA LYS A 786 19.46 -1.39 6.00
C LYS A 786 19.22 0.02 6.55
N VAL A 787 19.30 1.06 5.72
CA VAL A 787 19.07 2.45 6.14
C VAL A 787 17.68 2.61 6.76
N ILE A 788 16.64 2.06 6.12
CA ILE A 788 15.28 2.12 6.63
C ILE A 788 15.16 1.39 7.98
N GLN A 789 15.78 0.22 8.13
CA GLN A 789 15.74 -0.53 9.39
C GLN A 789 16.49 0.19 10.51
N VAL A 790 17.64 0.80 10.23
CA VAL A 790 18.38 1.64 11.19
C VAL A 790 17.52 2.85 11.57
N ASN A 791 16.98 3.58 10.59
CA ASN A 791 16.13 4.75 10.87
C ASN A 791 14.87 4.38 11.67
N LYS A 792 14.28 3.20 11.43
CA LYS A 792 13.17 2.69 12.23
C LYS A 792 13.58 2.51 13.70
N GLN A 793 14.74 1.95 13.97
CA GLN A 793 15.25 1.80 15.34
C GLN A 793 15.54 3.16 16.00
N LEU A 794 16.10 4.12 15.26
CA LEU A 794 16.54 5.40 15.81
C LEU A 794 15.40 6.42 15.99
N HIS A 795 14.40 6.40 15.11
CA HIS A 795 13.37 7.43 15.04
C HIS A 795 11.94 6.88 15.21
N GLY A 796 11.74 5.56 15.14
CA GLY A 796 10.45 4.88 15.27
C GLY A 796 9.89 4.35 13.95
N ASN A 797 8.87 3.50 14.06
CA ASN A 797 8.27 2.84 12.90
C ASN A 797 7.28 3.73 12.13
N TYR A 798 7.82 4.41 11.11
CA TYR A 798 7.08 5.17 10.10
C TYR A 798 7.00 4.44 8.74
N ASP A 799 7.58 3.25 8.62
CA ASP A 799 7.62 2.49 7.37
C ASP A 799 6.24 1.90 7.05
N PRO A 800 5.60 2.30 5.92
CA PRO A 800 4.33 1.73 5.48
C PRO A 800 4.39 0.20 5.30
N ALA A 801 5.58 -0.35 4.98
CA ALA A 801 5.81 -1.78 4.76
C ALA A 801 6.12 -2.56 6.04
N SER A 802 6.13 -1.89 7.20
CA SER A 802 6.32 -2.52 8.52
C SER A 802 5.05 -2.40 9.37
N PRO A 803 3.93 -3.06 9.01
CA PRO A 803 2.67 -2.92 9.72
C PRO A 803 2.76 -3.53 11.14
N ILE A 804 2.16 -2.83 12.12
CA ILE A 804 2.11 -3.24 13.53
C ILE A 804 0.68 -3.68 13.86
N LEU A 805 0.50 -4.88 14.42
CA LEU A 805 -0.82 -5.46 14.67
C LEU A 805 -1.71 -4.58 15.57
N ALA A 806 -1.16 -3.90 16.58
CA ALA A 806 -1.94 -2.97 17.39
C ALA A 806 -2.64 -1.88 16.56
N LYS A 807 -2.03 -1.43 15.44
CA LYS A 807 -2.63 -0.43 14.54
C LYS A 807 -3.83 -0.99 13.74
N LYS A 808 -4.08 -2.31 13.76
CA LYS A 808 -5.31 -2.93 13.23
C LYS A 808 -6.55 -2.46 14.00
N TYR A 809 -6.41 -2.24 15.31
CA TYR A 809 -7.48 -1.80 16.21
C TYR A 809 -7.45 -0.29 16.45
N LEU A 810 -8.63 0.30 16.66
CA LEU A 810 -8.77 1.74 16.93
C LEU A 810 -7.92 2.23 18.11
N LEU A 811 -7.99 1.54 19.25
CA LEU A 811 -7.25 1.94 20.47
C LEU A 811 -5.74 1.89 20.26
N GLY A 812 -5.24 0.88 19.55
CA GLY A 812 -3.82 0.79 19.23
C GLY A 812 -3.36 1.89 18.28
N ARG A 813 -4.19 2.31 17.31
CA ARG A 813 -3.92 3.52 16.52
C ARG A 813 -3.88 4.77 17.40
N ALA A 814 -4.80 4.90 18.34
CA ALA A 814 -4.86 6.04 19.25
C ALA A 814 -3.60 6.15 20.13
N LEU A 815 -3.13 5.03 20.68
CA LEU A 815 -1.93 4.97 21.50
C LEU A 815 -0.65 5.23 20.69
N LEU A 816 -0.55 4.66 19.50
CA LEU A 816 0.67 4.73 18.67
C LEU A 816 0.75 5.98 17.78
N MET A 817 -0.28 6.84 17.72
CA MET A 817 -0.26 8.02 16.82
C MET A 817 0.77 9.09 17.19
N PHE A 818 1.11 9.24 18.47
CA PHE A 818 2.06 10.25 18.98
C PHE A 818 3.37 9.64 19.49
N ARG A 819 3.45 8.30 19.55
CA ARG A 819 4.49 7.56 20.26
C ARG A 819 4.92 6.29 19.51
N SER A 820 4.99 6.34 18.18
CA SER A 820 5.45 5.22 17.35
C SER A 820 6.89 4.78 17.65
N TRP A 821 7.72 5.70 18.17
CA TRP A 821 9.10 5.43 18.60
C TRP A 821 9.21 4.62 19.89
N VAL A 822 8.15 4.55 20.71
CA VAL A 822 8.23 3.86 22.01
C VAL A 822 8.48 2.37 21.85
N ALA A 823 7.81 1.72 20.89
CA ALA A 823 8.01 0.29 20.65
C ALA A 823 9.48 0.00 20.27
N GLU A 824 10.00 0.69 19.25
CA GLU A 824 11.38 0.53 18.80
C GLU A 824 12.40 0.91 19.88
N GLY A 825 12.12 1.95 20.67
CA GLY A 825 12.94 2.36 21.81
C GLY A 825 12.98 1.30 22.94
N ILE A 826 11.90 0.57 23.16
CA ILE A 826 11.88 -0.60 24.06
C ILE A 826 12.72 -1.72 23.47
N ALA A 827 12.53 -2.09 22.20
CA ALA A 827 13.31 -3.14 21.57
C ALA A 827 14.81 -2.84 21.63
N TRP A 828 15.24 -1.64 21.30
CA TRP A 828 16.66 -1.30 21.28
C TRP A 828 17.36 -1.37 22.65
N ARG A 829 16.60 -1.28 23.75
CA ARG A 829 17.12 -1.43 25.11
C ARG A 829 16.96 -2.85 25.65
N PHE A 830 15.81 -3.47 25.42
CA PHE A 830 15.35 -4.67 26.12
C PHE A 830 15.19 -5.91 25.24
N GLN A 831 15.41 -5.82 23.92
CA GLN A 831 15.31 -7.01 23.06
C GLN A 831 16.42 -8.00 23.37
N GLN A 832 16.06 -9.28 23.33
CA GLN A 832 17.03 -10.36 23.37
C GLN A 832 17.76 -10.46 22.03
N GLU A 833 18.89 -11.15 22.02
CA GLU A 833 19.66 -11.36 20.80
C GLU A 833 18.82 -12.07 19.73
N ARG A 834 18.80 -11.48 18.53
CA ARG A 834 18.14 -12.01 17.33
C ARG A 834 18.89 -11.58 16.08
N TRP A 835 18.77 -12.39 15.03
CA TRP A 835 19.17 -11.97 13.70
C TRP A 835 18.17 -10.94 13.12
N ASP A 836 18.67 -9.93 12.42
CA ASP A 836 17.87 -8.96 11.67
C ASP A 836 18.19 -9.06 10.17
N ASP A 837 17.24 -9.57 9.38
CA ASP A 837 17.45 -9.83 7.94
C ASP A 837 17.72 -8.55 7.13
N GLN A 838 17.22 -7.39 7.57
CA GLN A 838 17.42 -6.12 6.85
C GLN A 838 18.79 -5.50 7.16
N MET A 839 19.31 -5.69 8.37
CA MET A 839 20.67 -5.25 8.74
C MET A 839 21.75 -6.29 8.46
N ARG A 840 21.37 -7.55 8.22
CA ARG A 840 22.24 -8.72 8.04
C ARG A 840 23.23 -8.92 9.20
N ARG A 841 22.74 -8.77 10.43
CA ARG A 841 23.53 -8.95 11.66
C ARG A 841 22.65 -9.34 12.84
N ASN A 842 23.28 -9.88 13.89
CA ASN A 842 22.62 -10.00 15.19
C ASN A 842 22.45 -8.62 15.84
N VAL A 843 21.29 -8.43 16.46
CA VAL A 843 20.94 -7.26 17.25
C VAL A 843 20.52 -7.71 18.64
N LYS A 844 20.94 -6.97 19.66
CA LYS A 844 20.67 -7.25 21.07
C LYS A 844 20.44 -5.93 21.80
N GLY A 845 19.53 -5.93 22.77
CA GLY A 845 19.22 -4.75 23.57
C GLY A 845 20.39 -4.37 24.46
N ARG A 846 20.71 -3.08 24.52
CA ARG A 846 21.86 -2.60 25.33
C ARG A 846 21.69 -2.78 26.83
N TYR A 847 20.47 -2.74 27.36
CA TYR A 847 20.22 -2.99 28.79
C TYR A 847 20.23 -4.48 29.11
N ILE A 848 19.80 -5.34 28.17
CA ILE A 848 20.00 -6.79 28.28
C ILE A 848 21.49 -7.13 28.29
N THR A 849 22.27 -6.49 27.42
CA THR A 849 23.73 -6.65 27.41
C THR A 849 24.35 -6.30 28.77
N ALA A 850 23.97 -5.17 29.37
CA ALA A 850 24.45 -4.79 30.70
C ALA A 850 23.97 -5.77 31.79
N TRP A 851 22.72 -6.23 31.71
CA TRP A 851 22.14 -7.19 32.64
C TRP A 851 22.82 -8.57 32.58
N ASP A 852 23.11 -9.08 31.37
CA ASP A 852 23.79 -10.35 31.17
C ASP A 852 25.20 -10.30 31.79
N ILE A 853 25.96 -9.23 31.54
CA ILE A 853 27.28 -9.02 32.17
C ILE A 853 27.16 -8.91 33.69
N ALA A 854 26.19 -8.17 34.22
CA ALA A 854 26.00 -8.07 35.67
C ALA A 854 25.63 -9.40 36.32
N ARG A 855 24.86 -10.23 35.62
CA ARG A 855 24.48 -11.57 36.07
C ARG A 855 25.67 -12.53 36.03
N GLU A 856 26.50 -12.45 35.00
CA GLU A 856 27.65 -13.34 34.79
C GLU A 856 28.85 -12.95 35.66
N HIS A 857 29.13 -11.64 35.82
CA HIS A 857 30.35 -11.12 36.45
C HIS A 857 30.10 -10.20 37.66
N GLY A 858 28.85 -10.10 38.13
CA GLY A 858 28.45 -9.29 39.29
C GLY A 858 28.18 -7.81 38.97
N LEU A 859 27.39 -7.12 39.79
CA LEU A 859 26.92 -5.74 39.52
C LEU A 859 28.03 -4.68 39.34
N PHE A 860 29.18 -4.84 40.01
CA PHE A 860 30.32 -3.91 39.89
C PHE A 860 31.07 -4.01 38.54
N SER A 861 30.78 -5.04 37.74
CA SER A 861 31.32 -5.19 36.38
C SER A 861 30.84 -4.09 35.43
N ILE A 862 29.62 -3.56 35.60
CA ILE A 862 29.06 -2.52 34.72
C ILE A 862 29.87 -1.21 34.82
N PRO A 863 30.08 -0.60 36.01
CA PRO A 863 30.93 0.59 36.12
C PRO A 863 32.36 0.37 35.61
N LYS A 864 32.94 -0.81 35.86
CA LYS A 864 34.28 -1.18 35.35
C LYS A 864 34.32 -1.24 33.82
N ALA A 865 33.32 -1.88 33.20
CA ALA A 865 33.18 -1.93 31.74
C ALA A 865 33.03 -0.52 31.15
N LEU A 866 32.14 0.31 31.71
CA LEU A 866 31.92 1.68 31.26
C LEU A 866 33.20 2.53 31.37
N PHE A 867 33.95 2.38 32.47
CA PHE A 867 35.25 3.03 32.64
C PHE A 867 36.24 2.57 31.56
N ASN A 868 36.36 1.26 31.31
CA ASN A 868 37.26 0.75 30.29
C ASN A 868 36.89 1.24 28.87
N VAL A 869 35.60 1.23 28.51
CA VAL A 869 35.10 1.79 27.25
C VAL A 869 35.49 3.27 27.10
N GLN A 870 35.29 4.07 28.15
CA GLN A 870 35.58 5.51 28.14
C GLN A 870 37.05 5.81 27.81
N PHE A 871 37.98 4.96 28.28
CA PHE A 871 39.41 5.11 28.06
C PHE A 871 39.95 4.24 26.91
N GLY A 872 39.07 3.63 26.11
CA GLY A 872 39.46 2.78 24.98
C GLY A 872 40.26 1.54 25.38
N LYS A 873 40.09 1.06 26.61
CA LYS A 873 40.74 -0.15 27.12
C LYS A 873 39.90 -1.38 26.76
N ASP A 874 40.57 -2.50 26.54
CA ASP A 874 39.90 -3.78 26.33
C ASP A 874 39.07 -4.16 27.56
N ILE A 875 37.93 -4.81 27.28
CA ILE A 875 37.00 -5.26 28.32
C ILE A 875 37.14 -6.76 28.41
N GLU A 876 37.88 -7.18 29.44
CA GLU A 876 38.10 -8.58 29.75
C GLU A 876 37.47 -8.89 31.11
N PHE A 877 36.66 -9.94 31.12
CA PHE A 877 36.14 -10.56 32.32
C PHE A 877 36.64 -12.00 32.36
N GLU A 878 37.34 -12.37 33.45
CA GLU A 878 37.87 -13.73 33.64
C GLU A 878 38.76 -14.25 32.49
N GLY A 879 39.36 -13.35 31.71
CA GLY A 879 40.21 -13.68 30.57
C GLY A 879 39.48 -13.81 29.22
N GLU A 880 38.17 -13.59 29.18
CA GLU A 880 37.37 -13.57 27.94
C GLU A 880 37.01 -12.13 27.55
N SER A 881 37.19 -11.81 26.26
CA SER A 881 36.80 -10.53 25.68
C SER A 881 35.31 -10.51 25.35
N LEU A 882 34.65 -9.37 25.54
CA LEU A 882 33.26 -9.21 25.12
C LEU A 882 33.07 -9.40 23.61
N SER A 883 31.90 -9.92 23.23
CA SER A 883 31.51 -10.00 21.82
C SER A 883 31.48 -8.61 21.19
N ALA A 884 31.74 -8.52 19.87
CA ALA A 884 31.69 -7.25 19.16
C ALA A 884 30.33 -6.54 19.27
N LEU A 885 29.24 -7.32 19.36
CA LEU A 885 27.89 -6.81 19.56
C LEU A 885 27.71 -6.22 20.98
N ASP A 886 28.17 -6.93 22.01
CA ASP A 886 28.05 -6.47 23.39
C ASP A 886 28.92 -5.22 23.63
N LEU A 887 30.14 -5.18 23.09
CA LEU A 887 31.01 -4.00 23.14
C LEU A 887 30.36 -2.77 22.47
N ALA A 888 29.76 -2.96 21.29
CA ALA A 888 29.06 -1.89 20.59
C ALA A 888 27.86 -1.36 21.40
N ASN A 889 27.10 -2.26 22.03
CA ASN A 889 26.00 -1.92 22.92
C ASN A 889 26.45 -1.14 24.16
N PHE A 890 27.60 -1.51 24.75
CA PHE A 890 28.19 -0.78 25.87
C PHE A 890 28.64 0.63 25.49
N LYS A 891 29.24 0.81 24.31
CA LYS A 891 29.58 2.15 23.79
C LYS A 891 28.35 3.03 23.63
N SER A 892 27.26 2.49 23.09
CA SER A 892 25.99 3.22 22.99
C SER A 892 25.37 3.51 24.35
N LEU A 893 25.42 2.55 25.30
CA LEU A 893 24.93 2.76 26.66
C LEU A 893 25.69 3.88 27.37
N LEU A 894 27.03 3.88 27.29
CA LEU A 894 27.86 4.94 27.85
C LEU A 894 27.50 6.29 27.24
N ARG A 895 27.30 6.36 25.92
CA ARG A 895 26.91 7.60 25.24
C ARG A 895 25.55 8.12 25.69
N GLU A 896 24.58 7.22 25.87
CA GLU A 896 23.25 7.59 26.40
C GLU A 896 23.36 8.21 27.81
N LEU A 897 24.15 7.61 28.70
CA LEU A 897 24.40 8.13 30.05
C LEU A 897 25.10 9.49 30.02
N GLN A 898 26.08 9.68 29.13
CA GLN A 898 26.78 10.95 28.97
C GLN A 898 25.87 12.06 28.46
N ILE A 899 24.99 11.76 27.49
CA ILE A 899 24.01 12.71 26.97
C ILE A 899 23.01 13.09 28.06
N LEU A 900 22.53 12.11 28.83
CA LEU A 900 21.63 12.36 29.96
C LEU A 900 22.28 13.29 30.98
N LEU A 901 23.51 13.00 31.41
CA LEU A 901 24.26 13.85 32.34
C LEU A 901 24.47 15.26 31.77
N ALA A 902 24.80 15.38 30.49
CA ALA A 902 24.97 16.66 29.82
C ALA A 902 23.67 17.48 29.78
N LEU A 903 22.52 16.84 29.57
CA LEU A 903 21.21 17.50 29.61
C LEU A 903 20.87 18.00 31.02
N VAL A 904 21.11 17.19 32.05
CA VAL A 904 20.91 17.59 33.46
C VAL A 904 21.78 18.80 33.79
N VAL A 905 23.08 18.76 33.46
CA VAL A 905 24.00 19.89 33.68
C VAL A 905 23.57 21.12 32.89
N ALA A 906 23.18 20.96 31.62
CA ALA A 906 22.68 22.08 30.81
C ALA A 906 21.41 22.70 31.41
N GLY A 907 20.49 21.88 31.92
CA GLY A 907 19.28 22.35 32.61
C GLY A 907 19.62 23.15 33.86
N ILE A 908 20.57 22.69 34.68
CA ILE A 908 21.06 23.42 35.86
C ILE A 908 21.67 24.76 35.43
N LEU A 909 22.55 24.77 34.43
CA LEU A 909 23.22 26.00 33.95
C LEU A 909 22.21 27.02 33.40
N VAL A 910 21.19 26.57 32.65
CA VAL A 910 20.12 27.45 32.16
C VAL A 910 19.25 27.97 33.32
N LYS A 911 18.92 27.13 34.31
CA LYS A 911 18.16 27.56 35.50
C LYS A 911 18.93 28.60 36.32
N LEU A 912 20.24 28.43 36.48
CA LEU A 912 21.11 29.42 37.15
C LEU A 912 21.18 30.73 36.36
N ALA A 913 21.37 30.67 35.05
CA ALA A 913 21.40 31.86 34.20
C ALA A 913 20.09 32.65 34.25
N LEU A 914 18.94 31.97 34.35
CA LEU A 914 17.63 32.60 34.50
C LEU A 914 17.35 33.16 35.91
N ALA A 915 18.08 32.72 36.94
CA ALA A 915 17.90 33.19 38.31
C ALA A 915 18.65 34.50 38.61
N ASP A 916 19.64 34.84 37.77
CA ASP A 916 20.47 36.04 37.88
C ASP A 916 19.98 37.20 36.96
N GLU A 917 18.93 37.00 36.16
CA GLU A 917 18.33 38.05 35.34
C GLU A 917 17.31 38.88 36.15
N ASP A 918 17.50 40.20 36.20
CA ASP A 918 16.45 41.14 36.65
C ASP A 918 15.24 41.04 35.70
N ASP A 919 14.01 41.14 36.23
CA ASP A 919 12.70 40.98 35.54
C ASP A 919 12.48 41.87 34.27
N ASP A 920 13.46 42.67 33.86
CA ASP A 920 13.37 43.68 32.81
C ASP A 920 13.69 43.17 31.38
N ASP A 921 14.34 42.01 31.20
CA ASP A 921 14.61 41.42 29.86
C ASP A 921 13.68 40.22 29.58
N GLU A 922 12.43 40.54 29.21
CA GLU A 922 11.39 39.54 28.92
C GLU A 922 11.81 38.53 27.84
N TRP A 923 12.69 38.89 26.89
CA TRP A 923 13.06 38.03 25.76
C TRP A 923 14.12 36.98 26.12
N THR A 924 15.07 37.31 27.01
CA THR A 924 16.07 36.36 27.51
C THR A 924 15.44 35.36 28.47
N THR A 925 14.58 35.85 29.37
CA THR A 925 13.78 35.00 30.27
C THR A 925 12.85 34.08 29.47
N TRP A 926 12.19 34.60 28.43
CA TRP A 926 11.37 33.82 27.48
C TRP A 926 12.19 32.72 26.78
N GLY A 927 13.36 33.08 26.22
CA GLY A 927 14.22 32.16 25.50
C GLY A 927 14.82 31.05 26.38
N GLY A 928 15.26 31.41 27.59
CA GLY A 928 15.80 30.44 28.55
C GLY A 928 14.74 29.48 29.08
N ARG A 929 13.52 29.94 29.38
CA ARG A 929 12.40 29.06 29.80
C ARG A 929 12.00 28.07 28.71
N MET A 930 11.98 28.52 27.45
CA MET A 930 11.75 27.65 26.30
C MET A 930 12.86 26.61 26.14
N LEU A 931 14.13 26.99 26.30
CA LEU A 931 15.26 26.08 26.25
C LEU A 931 15.21 25.04 27.38
N LEU A 932 14.96 25.49 28.61
CA LEU A 932 14.85 24.64 29.79
C LEU A 932 13.72 23.60 29.65
N THR A 933 12.55 24.03 29.16
CA THR A 933 11.42 23.15 28.85
C THR A 933 11.81 22.05 27.87
N GLN A 934 12.60 22.39 26.84
CA GLN A 934 13.03 21.42 25.84
C GLN A 934 14.11 20.48 26.37
N ILE A 935 15.03 20.95 27.20
CA ILE A 935 16.01 20.12 27.90
C ILE A 935 15.29 19.07 28.75
N TYR A 936 14.37 19.50 29.62
CA TYR A 936 13.63 18.58 30.48
C TYR A 936 12.75 17.60 29.71
N ARG A 937 12.17 18.02 28.59
CA ARG A 937 11.37 17.12 27.75
C ARG A 937 12.20 16.01 27.12
N VAL A 938 13.37 16.35 26.58
CA VAL A 938 14.29 15.39 25.99
C VAL A 938 14.89 14.47 27.07
N GLU A 939 15.19 15.02 28.25
CA GLU A 939 15.60 14.26 29.43
C GLU A 939 14.53 13.25 29.85
N GLN A 940 13.26 13.67 29.97
CA GLN A 940 12.14 12.79 30.31
C GLN A 940 11.98 11.65 29.29
N ASP A 941 12.14 11.93 28.00
CA ASP A 941 12.05 10.91 26.95
C ASP A 941 13.23 9.89 27.02
N LEU A 942 14.43 10.32 27.45
CA LEU A 942 15.57 9.42 27.72
C LEU A 942 15.32 8.58 29.00
N MET A 943 14.90 9.24 30.07
CA MET A 943 14.64 8.64 31.38
C MET A 943 13.42 7.72 31.40
N PHE A 944 12.51 7.87 30.42
CA PHE A 944 11.32 7.03 30.27
C PHE A 944 11.62 5.52 30.37
N TYR A 945 12.80 5.10 29.91
CA TYR A 945 13.20 3.69 29.88
C TYR A 945 14.04 3.23 31.08
N MET A 946 14.43 4.14 31.98
CA MET A 946 15.37 3.86 33.08
C MET A 946 14.69 3.62 34.44
N GLY A 947 13.39 3.88 34.60
CA GLY A 947 12.66 3.69 35.86
C GLY A 947 11.28 3.00 35.73
N GLY A 948 10.83 2.34 36.80
CA GLY A 948 9.53 1.65 36.87
C GLY A 948 8.31 2.59 36.84
N ASP A 949 8.46 3.82 37.34
CA ASP A 949 7.39 4.81 37.41
C ASP A 949 7.02 5.43 36.05
N GLY A 950 7.96 5.47 35.09
CA GLY A 950 7.70 6.00 33.74
C GLY A 950 6.72 5.15 32.93
N LEU A 951 6.83 3.82 33.03
CA LEU A 951 5.88 2.86 32.44
C LEU A 951 4.53 2.89 33.17
N GLY A 952 4.55 3.00 34.50
CA GLY A 952 3.37 3.14 35.34
C GLY A 952 2.56 4.39 34.98
N GLN A 953 3.19 5.56 34.85
CA GLN A 953 2.52 6.81 34.49
C GLN A 953 1.91 6.79 33.08
N VAL A 954 2.53 6.11 32.11
CA VAL A 954 2.00 6.03 30.74
C VAL A 954 0.87 5.01 30.58
N LEU A 955 0.94 3.87 31.28
CA LEU A 955 -0.11 2.85 31.24
C LEU A 955 -1.31 3.22 32.12
N THR A 956 -1.11 3.94 33.23
CA THR A 956 -2.19 4.47 34.06
C THR A 956 -2.79 5.77 33.52
N SER A 957 -2.05 6.48 32.65
CA SER A 957 -2.53 7.70 32.00
C SER A 957 -2.51 7.60 30.47
N PRO A 958 -3.48 6.90 29.85
CA PRO A 958 -3.88 7.18 28.47
C PRO A 958 -4.49 8.59 28.30
N ILE A 959 -4.31 9.48 29.30
CA ILE A 959 -4.73 10.87 29.36
C ILE A 959 -4.46 11.62 28.06
N PRO A 960 -3.36 11.46 27.29
CA PRO A 960 -3.21 12.18 26.02
C PRO A 960 -4.19 11.73 24.93
N ALA A 961 -4.45 10.43 24.79
CA ALA A 961 -5.42 9.91 23.81
C ALA A 961 -6.85 10.18 24.27
N TYR A 962 -7.14 9.96 25.56
CA TYR A 962 -8.44 10.27 26.17
C TYR A 962 -8.73 11.78 26.18
N SER A 963 -7.75 12.62 26.53
CA SER A 963 -7.88 14.09 26.49
C SER A 963 -7.92 14.62 25.07
N ALA A 964 -7.28 13.97 24.09
CA ALA A 964 -7.41 14.34 22.69
C ALA A 964 -8.81 13.99 22.15
N VAL A 965 -9.36 12.82 22.50
CA VAL A 965 -10.74 12.42 22.20
C VAL A 965 -11.75 13.35 22.91
N ARG A 966 -11.55 13.64 24.20
CA ARG A 966 -12.37 14.58 24.98
C ARG A 966 -12.27 16.01 24.43
N SER A 967 -11.07 16.46 24.05
CA SER A 967 -10.84 17.77 23.44
C SER A 967 -11.50 17.86 22.07
N ALA A 968 -11.48 16.79 21.26
CA ALA A 968 -12.18 16.73 19.98
C ALA A 968 -13.70 16.78 20.17
N TYR A 969 -14.21 16.03 21.13
CA TYR A 969 -15.63 16.07 21.51
C TYR A 969 -16.04 17.49 21.97
N SER A 970 -15.26 18.10 22.87
CA SER A 970 -15.49 19.47 23.35
C SER A 970 -15.33 20.55 22.27
N ALA A 971 -14.43 20.35 21.29
CA ALA A 971 -14.28 21.23 20.13
C ALA A 971 -15.52 21.22 19.24
N LEU A 972 -16.03 20.02 18.97
CA LEU A 972 -17.21 19.81 18.14
C LEU A 972 -18.47 20.35 18.84
N SER A 973 -18.60 20.17 20.15
CA SER A 973 -19.71 20.72 20.92
C SER A 973 -19.66 22.25 21.01
N ALA A 974 -18.49 22.84 21.24
CA ALA A 974 -18.32 24.30 21.31
C ALA A 974 -18.48 24.97 19.93
N GLY A 975 -17.93 24.37 18.87
CA GLY A 975 -18.13 24.84 17.49
C GLY A 975 -19.59 24.73 17.03
N HIS A 976 -20.33 23.73 17.54
CA HIS A 976 -21.77 23.59 17.33
C HIS A 976 -22.57 24.65 18.09
N GLU A 977 -22.29 24.89 19.38
CA GLU A 977 -22.95 25.93 20.17
C GLU A 977 -22.75 27.32 19.58
N TYR A 978 -21.53 27.63 19.12
CA TYR A 978 -21.22 28.91 18.45
C TYR A 978 -21.97 29.12 17.13
N LEU A 979 -22.26 28.04 16.37
CA LEU A 979 -22.93 28.12 15.06
C LEU A 979 -24.46 28.09 15.14
N VAL A 980 -25.02 27.63 16.26
CA VAL A 980 -26.47 27.38 16.40
C VAL A 980 -27.11 28.30 17.45
N ASN A 981 -26.35 28.84 18.39
CA ASN A 981 -26.87 29.73 19.43
C ASN A 981 -26.34 31.18 19.23
N PRO A 982 -27.18 32.12 18.77
CA PRO A 982 -26.80 33.53 18.57
C PRO A 982 -26.35 34.25 19.84
N GLU A 983 -26.70 33.74 21.03
CA GLU A 983 -26.37 34.32 22.33
C GLU A 983 -25.05 33.78 22.91
N TYR A 984 -24.39 32.83 22.24
CA TYR A 984 -23.11 32.26 22.66
C TYR A 984 -21.96 33.25 22.41
N SER A 985 -21.87 34.28 23.25
CA SER A 985 -20.82 35.30 23.22
C SER A 985 -20.16 35.43 24.59
N GLY A 986 -18.82 35.36 24.61
CA GLY A 986 -18.01 35.48 25.82
C GLY A 986 -16.58 35.00 25.57
N THR A 987 -15.63 35.56 26.32
CA THR A 987 -14.20 35.18 26.35
C THR A 987 -14.00 33.66 26.47
N ASP A 988 -14.93 32.96 27.11
CA ASP A 988 -14.96 31.50 27.29
C ASP A 988 -15.20 30.72 25.98
N ALA A 989 -15.99 31.28 25.06
CA ALA A 989 -16.22 30.73 23.72
C ALA A 989 -14.99 30.92 22.83
N VAL A 990 -14.33 32.09 22.94
CA VAL A 990 -13.09 32.40 22.22
C VAL A 990 -11.94 31.54 22.73
N ASP A 991 -11.82 31.32 24.05
CA ASP A 991 -10.78 30.47 24.64
C ASP A 991 -10.98 28.98 24.29
N LYS A 992 -12.23 28.47 24.36
CA LYS A 992 -12.57 27.12 23.90
C LYS A 992 -12.40 26.96 22.39
N PHE A 993 -12.73 27.97 21.59
CA PHE A 993 -12.49 27.96 20.14
C PHE A 993 -11.00 28.00 19.81
N ALA A 994 -10.24 28.90 20.45
CA ALA A 994 -8.79 29.06 20.32
C ALA A 994 -8.03 27.77 20.65
N ARG A 995 -8.39 27.10 21.75
CA ARG A 995 -7.83 25.80 22.15
C ARG A 995 -8.15 24.67 21.17
N ASN A 996 -9.08 24.84 20.25
CA ASN A 996 -9.57 23.81 19.33
C ASN A 996 -9.30 24.11 17.85
N VAL A 997 -8.85 25.32 17.51
CA VAL A 997 -8.34 25.63 16.18
C VAL A 997 -6.84 25.34 16.15
N PRO A 998 -6.32 24.47 15.27
CA PRO A 998 -4.93 24.02 15.32
C PRO A 998 -3.88 25.15 15.40
N TYR A 999 -4.02 26.21 14.59
CA TYR A 999 -3.09 27.35 14.58
C TYR A 999 -3.16 28.18 15.88
N ILE A 1000 -4.37 28.55 16.30
CA ILE A 1000 -4.58 29.38 17.48
C ILE A 1000 -4.17 28.63 18.75
N ASN A 1001 -4.39 27.31 18.78
CA ASN A 1001 -3.95 26.43 19.86
C ASN A 1001 -2.42 26.38 19.99
N GLN A 1002 -1.65 26.46 18.89
CA GLN A 1002 -0.18 26.51 18.98
C GLN A 1002 0.31 27.86 19.52
N VAL A 1003 -0.27 28.97 19.06
CA VAL A 1003 0.05 30.31 19.58
C VAL A 1003 -0.27 30.39 21.07
N TYR A 1004 -1.45 29.90 21.47
CA TYR A 1004 -1.88 29.81 22.86
C TYR A 1004 -0.95 28.93 23.70
N ARG A 1005 -0.52 27.78 23.19
CA ARG A 1005 0.44 26.90 23.88
C ARG A 1005 1.81 27.53 24.05
N LEU A 1006 2.35 28.15 23.00
CA LEU A 1006 3.65 28.83 23.05
C LEU A 1006 3.62 30.00 24.04
N TYR A 1007 2.53 30.76 24.07
CA TYR A 1007 2.31 31.83 25.04
C TYR A 1007 2.27 31.27 26.46
N ASN A 1008 1.45 30.26 26.74
CA ASN A 1008 1.34 29.67 28.08
C ASN A 1008 2.64 28.99 28.54
N GLN A 1009 3.35 28.30 27.65
CA GLN A 1009 4.64 27.67 27.98
C GLN A 1009 5.71 28.70 28.35
N ALA A 1010 5.59 29.93 27.88
CA ALA A 1010 6.51 31.01 28.18
C ALA A 1010 6.15 31.78 29.46
N THR A 1011 4.85 31.87 29.79
CA THR A 1011 4.35 32.70 30.89
C THR A 1011 4.08 31.94 32.19
N THR A 1012 3.96 30.60 32.15
CA THR A 1012 3.78 29.79 33.36
C THR A 1012 5.15 29.56 34.01
N GLU A 1013 5.31 29.94 35.28
CA GLU A 1013 6.48 29.50 36.06
C GLU A 1013 6.55 27.97 36.02
N VAL A 1014 7.75 27.44 35.76
CA VAL A 1014 7.99 26.02 35.93
C VAL A 1014 7.96 25.76 37.43
N ASP A 1015 6.77 25.41 37.95
CA ASP A 1015 6.58 25.08 39.37
C ASP A 1015 7.70 24.14 39.84
N ASP A 1016 8.30 24.48 40.98
CA ASP A 1016 9.33 23.71 41.69
C ASP A 1016 8.86 22.28 42.08
N GLU A 1017 7.59 21.94 41.83
CA GLU A 1017 6.99 20.62 42.08
C GLU A 1017 7.12 19.63 40.90
N SER A 1018 7.75 20.00 39.78
CA SER A 1018 8.23 18.98 38.84
C SER A 1018 9.36 18.20 39.54
N LYS A 1019 9.00 17.07 40.16
CA LYS A 1019 9.86 16.16 40.93
C LYS A 1019 11.20 15.91 40.23
N ILE A 1020 12.19 16.74 40.54
CA ILE A 1020 13.56 16.62 40.04
C ILE A 1020 14.31 15.68 40.98
N PHE A 1021 14.76 14.58 40.39
CA PHE A 1021 15.61 13.52 40.94
C PHE A 1021 16.95 14.04 41.51
N GLY A 1022 17.27 15.32 41.37
CA GLY A 1022 18.38 15.98 42.06
C GLY A 1022 18.34 15.83 43.60
N ARG A 1023 17.15 15.64 44.19
CA ARG A 1023 17.00 15.32 45.63
C ARG A 1023 17.29 13.86 46.00
N GLU A 1024 17.27 12.94 45.03
CA GLU A 1024 17.47 11.49 45.24
C GLU A 1024 18.84 10.99 44.79
N ILE A 1025 19.63 11.79 44.07
CA ILE A 1025 21.07 11.50 43.84
C ILE A 1025 21.93 12.04 44.99
N LEU A 1026 21.46 13.08 45.69
CA LEU A 1026 22.14 13.66 46.86
C LEU A 1026 21.78 12.96 48.19
N ASN A 1027 20.77 12.09 48.19
CA ASN A 1027 20.46 11.15 49.28
C ASN A 1027 20.84 9.73 48.85
#